data_AF-A0A9X3SAE2-F1
#
_entry.id   AF-A0A9X3SAE2-F1
#
_cell.length_a   1.000
_cell.length_b   1.000
_cell.length_c   1.000
_cell.angle_alpha   90.00
_cell.angle_beta   90.00
_cell.angle_gamma   90.00
#
_symmetry.space_group_name_H-M   'P 1'
#
loop_
_entity.id
_entity.type
_entity.pdbx_description
1 polymer ?
#
loop_
_entity_poly.entity_id
_entity_poly.type
_entity_poly.pdbx_seq_one_letter_code
_entity_poly.pdbx_strand_id
1 'polypeptide(L)'
;MTAAAVAAAAPAAAHADVWEPITGKLSAKNAEVTPSSFKAFTLDTAGLKATLASAAKSRGAASATTILELPAPGGGTQRFKVHEYSIMEAGLAAKHPEIKTYAGHGLDDPTASVVADTTPQGFHASVRTQSGGWYVDPYYKGDDETYVSYFTRDAEDRAEAIAEIEPIGDAIKSSGTVASDLGPEIQLRTYRLALVTDPSYATYHGAANVTAAKVTLINRVNQIYETESAIRMILVADTDKLNLNTVAMATGANGPCGSAPCYTATNSCSPVLSRNRIAIGQIIGASAYDVGHIAMGNSGGGVANLGVIGGNNKAGGCTGLATPIGDYFAVDYVAHEIGHQFAGNHTFNGTQSNCGGNRSGQTSVEPGSGSSIMAYAGICQQDNLQPHSDPYWAPKSYEEILALVTRDSPPISEVQTVSLRDFSGTDSLTLTYDGKTVGPFVNGANYTAADIQAALAGQEVQAVRLVGYDTNGDSYRLVFKGVESHPIVRGQNNTAAGITNALVGGNEQQQVVLTGFLPTTGSFSLQVNGQTTPAFGLGGTAISNASVAAAINAILGATGTATITGAGNTGFTVTFAGGLAGTDVPSIAVVQGTGTYTSAVREAAKGGTGILGAGATVAVSTITDTGYTLLLGGTLAGIDVDALTIAGATGTEATVVETTKGGAGILGAGATATVTGFGGGTFDTTGFQVTFGGTLANLNLAPLTVAVEGGTGFVGETAKGGPIDNKGNTITPTGNHAPDVTVPGGYTIPPRTPFALTGAATDPDGDAVTYMWEQNDPAGIQGGSTAGTALVNQTKTNGVVFRQLGVGADISLEDSLKYHSPGLNLAGTNPTRTFPDMLQILADNTNARTGRCEGTVPPAPTALPIPLRECFSEWLPTTDYVGFLSDRSLTFRLTARDGKMAGGGLGFAQTKVTIAPLASPFRVTSQAVNQVIFGTTKQNVTWDVAGTDVAPINVANVKISLSTDGGLTYPTVLAASTPNDGSAEVTFPSVTATKVRIKVEAIGNVFFDVNHADFSLTAAPTAPVGGTVPATLSLTLGAPATFPSFVPGVAREYTATTEATVLSTAGDATLTVADPSTNATGHLVNGAFSLPQPLQGLGVVKTWTAPTSNEKVPVTFKQQINANDPLRTGTYSKTLTFTLSTTNP
;
A
#
# COMPACT_ATOMS: atom_id res chain seq x y z
N MET A 1 11.84 30.05 33.48
CA MET A 1 12.96 29.29 32.88
C MET A 1 14.05 29.15 33.93
N THR A 2 14.01 28.07 34.70
CA THR A 2 15.06 27.73 35.68
C THR A 2 16.06 26.80 35.00
N ALA A 3 17.33 27.18 35.06
CA ALA A 3 18.45 26.44 34.50
C ALA A 3 18.56 25.04 35.14
N ALA A 4 18.48 23.99 34.32
CA ALA A 4 18.87 22.64 34.68
C ALA A 4 20.16 22.28 33.93
N ALA A 5 21.09 21.68 34.67
CA ALA A 5 22.48 21.46 34.32
C ALA A 5 22.68 20.65 33.03
N VAL A 6 23.59 21.14 32.19
CA VAL A 6 24.18 20.39 31.09
C VAL A 6 25.09 19.32 31.71
N ALA A 7 24.63 18.06 31.71
CA ALA A 7 25.49 16.92 31.95
C ALA A 7 26.46 16.80 30.77
N ALA A 8 27.75 16.86 31.06
CA ALA A 8 28.80 16.63 30.06
C ALA A 8 28.64 15.21 29.48
N ALA A 9 28.35 15.14 28.18
CA ALA A 9 28.39 13.90 27.42
C ALA A 9 29.79 13.29 27.52
N ALA A 10 29.85 12.00 27.87
CA ALA A 10 31.08 11.22 27.74
C ALA A 10 31.54 11.26 26.26
N PRO A 11 32.86 11.27 25.99
CA PRO A 11 33.36 11.26 24.63
C PRO A 11 32.91 9.97 23.92
N ALA A 12 32.18 10.12 22.82
CA ALA A 12 31.89 9.01 21.91
C ALA A 12 33.22 8.40 21.45
N ALA A 13 33.34 7.07 21.54
CA ALA A 13 34.44 6.35 20.93
C ALA A 13 34.47 6.70 19.44
N ALA A 14 35.66 7.02 18.91
CA ALA A 14 35.83 7.30 17.49
C ALA A 14 35.36 6.08 16.69
N HIS A 15 34.24 6.22 15.97
CA HIS A 15 33.82 5.25 14.97
C HIS A 15 34.89 5.24 13.87
N ALA A 16 35.48 4.07 13.59
CA ALA A 16 36.30 3.89 12.40
C ALA A 16 35.36 4.01 11.18
N ASP A 17 35.73 4.83 10.21
CA ASP A 17 35.00 4.92 8.95
C ASP A 17 35.12 3.58 8.22
N VAL A 18 34.02 2.82 8.15
CA VAL A 18 33.98 1.48 7.55
C VAL A 18 33.74 1.52 6.04
N TRP A 19 33.46 2.70 5.49
CA TRP A 19 33.15 2.89 4.07
C TRP A 19 34.29 3.66 3.39
N GLU A 20 35.00 3.01 2.47
CA GLU A 20 36.04 3.67 1.68
C GLU A 20 35.51 3.99 0.28
N PRO A 21 35.41 5.28 -0.12
CA PRO A 21 34.91 5.65 -1.44
C PRO A 21 35.80 5.15 -2.58
N ILE A 22 35.21 4.50 -3.58
CA ILE A 22 35.92 4.07 -4.79
C ILE A 22 35.97 5.23 -5.79
N THR A 23 37.17 5.71 -6.10
CA THR A 23 37.39 6.71 -7.15
C THR A 23 37.72 6.04 -8.48
N GLY A 24 36.72 5.84 -9.35
CA GLY A 24 36.92 5.22 -10.67
C GLY A 24 35.63 4.70 -11.32
N LYS A 25 35.75 4.12 -12.52
CA LYS A 25 34.62 3.42 -13.17
C LYS A 25 34.59 1.96 -12.73
N LEU A 26 33.45 1.49 -12.23
CA LEU A 26 33.21 0.07 -12.01
C LEU A 26 32.93 -0.65 -13.34
N SER A 27 33.28 -1.93 -13.43
CA SER A 27 32.90 -2.79 -14.56
C SER A 27 31.42 -3.16 -14.47
N ALA A 28 30.66 -3.10 -15.56
CA ALA A 28 29.26 -3.57 -15.58
C ALA A 28 29.14 -5.09 -15.76
N LYS A 29 30.25 -5.81 -16.00
CA LYS A 29 30.24 -7.26 -16.21
C LYS A 29 29.89 -7.95 -14.88
N ASN A 30 28.71 -8.59 -14.84
CA ASN A 30 28.14 -9.29 -13.67
C ASN A 30 27.64 -8.38 -12.53
N ALA A 31 27.34 -7.11 -12.82
CA ALA A 31 26.66 -6.25 -11.84
C ALA A 31 25.28 -6.85 -11.50
N GLU A 32 24.95 -6.92 -10.21
CA GLU A 32 23.64 -7.32 -9.70
C GLU A 32 22.69 -6.11 -9.67
N VAL A 33 23.23 -4.91 -9.42
CA VAL A 33 22.51 -3.63 -9.50
C VAL A 33 23.21 -2.67 -10.47
N THR A 34 22.44 -1.98 -11.31
CA THR A 34 22.93 -1.07 -12.37
C THR A 34 22.30 0.34 -12.26
N PRO A 35 22.70 1.14 -11.26
CA PRO A 35 22.21 2.51 -11.16
C PRO A 35 22.78 3.45 -12.26
N SER A 36 21.97 4.37 -12.79
CA SER A 36 22.37 5.45 -13.72
C SER A 36 23.18 6.54 -13.01
N SER A 37 22.99 6.72 -11.70
CA SER A 37 23.79 7.58 -10.84
C SER A 37 23.97 6.96 -9.45
N PHE A 38 25.22 6.86 -8.99
CA PHE A 38 25.55 6.24 -7.71
C PHE A 38 26.89 6.70 -7.16
N LYS A 39 27.15 6.36 -5.90
CA LYS A 39 28.45 6.40 -5.24
C LYS A 39 28.88 4.98 -4.90
N ALA A 40 30.14 4.64 -5.16
CA ALA A 40 30.67 3.31 -4.93
C ALA A 40 31.63 3.30 -3.74
N PHE A 41 31.63 2.21 -2.97
CA PHE A 41 32.42 2.05 -1.76
C PHE A 41 32.96 0.63 -1.64
N THR A 42 34.14 0.49 -1.05
CA THR A 42 34.55 -0.76 -0.42
C THR A 42 34.14 -0.74 1.06
N LEU A 43 33.69 -1.87 1.58
CA LEU A 43 33.22 -2.01 2.97
C LEU A 43 34.23 -2.80 3.83
N ASP A 44 34.63 -2.24 4.96
CA ASP A 44 35.21 -3.04 6.06
C ASP A 44 34.11 -3.85 6.75
N THR A 45 33.82 -5.02 6.18
CA THR A 45 32.79 -5.93 6.68
C THR A 45 33.04 -6.37 8.12
N ALA A 46 34.30 -6.49 8.54
CA ALA A 46 34.63 -6.86 9.92
C ALA A 46 34.34 -5.71 10.90
N GLY A 47 34.73 -4.48 10.54
CA GLY A 47 34.42 -3.27 11.29
C GLY A 47 32.92 -3.00 11.42
N LEU A 48 32.16 -3.17 10.34
CA LEU A 48 30.70 -3.02 10.37
C LEU A 48 30.04 -4.07 11.29
N LYS A 49 30.42 -5.35 11.17
CA LYS A 49 29.92 -6.42 12.04
C LYS A 49 30.26 -6.17 13.51
N ALA A 50 31.45 -5.67 13.81
CA ALA A 50 31.85 -5.33 15.18
C ALA A 50 30.98 -4.18 15.75
N THR A 51 30.69 -3.17 14.93
CA THR A 51 29.79 -2.06 15.30
C THR A 51 28.39 -2.57 15.60
N LEU A 52 27.84 -3.38 14.70
CA LEU A 52 26.47 -3.90 14.81
C LEU A 52 26.30 -4.97 15.90
N ALA A 53 27.34 -5.71 16.26
CA ALA A 53 27.30 -6.70 17.35
C ALA A 53 26.99 -6.07 18.73
N SER A 54 27.20 -4.76 18.87
CA SER A 54 26.85 -4.00 20.08
C SER A 54 25.36 -3.61 20.15
N ALA A 55 24.60 -3.82 19.06
CA ALA A 55 23.19 -3.43 18.97
C ALA A 55 22.35 -4.19 20.00
N ALA A 56 21.52 -3.45 20.73
CA ALA A 56 20.60 -4.04 21.67
C ALA A 56 19.58 -4.95 20.96
N LYS A 57 19.25 -6.06 21.61
CA LYS A 57 18.27 -7.06 21.14
C LYS A 57 16.83 -6.75 21.57
N SER A 58 16.63 -5.70 22.37
CA SER A 58 15.34 -5.31 22.95
C SER A 58 14.85 -3.96 22.44
N ARG A 59 13.52 -3.79 22.39
CA ARG A 59 12.87 -2.54 22.00
C ARG A 59 13.02 -1.48 23.09
N GLY A 60 13.21 -0.22 22.69
CA GLY A 60 13.19 0.95 23.56
C GLY A 60 14.22 2.02 23.17
N ALA A 61 13.79 3.29 23.12
CA ALA A 61 14.67 4.44 22.85
C ALA A 61 15.83 4.56 23.86
N ALA A 62 15.68 3.96 25.06
CA ALA A 62 16.70 3.89 26.11
C ALA A 62 17.71 2.73 25.92
N SER A 63 17.47 1.77 25.03
CA SER A 63 18.31 0.57 24.86
C SER A 63 19.16 0.55 23.59
N ALA A 64 18.74 1.20 22.50
CA ALA A 64 19.49 1.19 21.24
C ALA A 64 20.56 2.30 21.20
N THR A 65 21.78 2.07 21.68
CA THR A 65 22.88 3.07 21.61
C THR A 65 23.70 3.00 20.33
N THR A 66 23.45 2.00 19.47
CA THR A 66 24.28 1.75 18.29
C THR A 66 23.89 2.67 17.15
N ILE A 67 24.87 3.40 16.62
CA ILE A 67 24.73 4.26 15.46
C ILE A 67 25.25 3.48 14.24
N LEU A 68 24.40 3.32 13.25
CA LEU A 68 24.76 2.86 11.91
C LEU A 68 24.95 4.09 11.02
N GLU A 69 26.15 4.26 10.48
CA GLU A 69 26.45 5.29 9.49
C GLU A 69 26.44 4.68 8.10
N LEU A 70 25.66 5.27 7.20
CA LEU A 70 25.51 4.82 5.83
C LEU A 70 25.93 5.94 4.86
N PRO A 71 26.69 5.64 3.80
CA PRO A 71 27.02 6.63 2.78
C PRO A 71 25.76 7.00 2.01
N ALA A 72 25.43 8.29 1.99
CA ALA A 72 24.26 8.79 1.28
C ALA A 72 24.58 9.00 -0.22
N PRO A 73 23.63 8.78 -1.14
CA PRO A 73 23.89 8.90 -2.58
C PRO A 73 24.22 10.33 -3.03
N GLY A 74 23.68 11.32 -2.31
CA GLY A 74 24.00 12.74 -2.50
C GLY A 74 25.42 13.14 -2.07
N GLY A 75 26.17 12.21 -1.46
CA GLY A 75 27.45 12.44 -0.81
C GLY A 75 27.30 12.64 0.71
N GLY A 76 28.41 12.43 1.44
CA GLY A 76 28.40 12.42 2.91
C GLY A 76 27.82 11.13 3.49
N THR A 77 27.50 11.15 4.78
CA THR A 77 26.92 10.02 5.53
C THR A 77 25.62 10.44 6.22
N GLN A 78 24.71 9.49 6.41
CA GLN A 78 23.51 9.63 7.23
C GLN A 78 23.56 8.62 8.37
N ARG A 79 23.19 9.06 9.57
CA ARG A 79 23.27 8.28 10.81
C ARG A 79 21.90 7.79 11.23
N PHE A 80 21.86 6.54 11.63
CA PHE A 80 20.66 5.86 12.11
C PHE A 80 20.90 5.24 13.46
N LYS A 81 19.94 5.43 14.37
CA LYS A 81 19.92 4.73 15.65
C LYS A 81 19.24 3.37 15.44
N VAL A 82 20.01 2.29 15.52
CA VAL A 82 19.56 0.94 15.16
C VAL A 82 19.56 -0.03 16.35
N HIS A 83 18.72 -1.05 16.26
CA HIS A 83 18.69 -2.19 17.18
C HIS A 83 18.64 -3.50 16.39
N GLU A 84 19.13 -4.60 16.99
CA GLU A 84 18.98 -5.94 16.39
C GLU A 84 17.49 -6.31 16.46
N TYR A 85 16.96 -6.68 15.31
CA TYR A 85 15.55 -6.94 15.07
C TYR A 85 15.48 -8.29 14.35
N SER A 86 15.33 -9.39 15.08
CA SER A 86 15.33 -10.71 14.42
C SER A 86 14.00 -11.00 13.75
N ILE A 87 14.05 -11.36 12.46
CA ILE A 87 12.91 -11.90 11.69
C ILE A 87 12.95 -13.41 11.54
N MET A 88 13.73 -14.10 12.37
CA MET A 88 13.83 -15.55 12.38
C MET A 88 13.40 -16.05 13.75
N GLU A 89 12.65 -17.15 13.80
CA GLU A 89 12.46 -17.85 15.07
C GLU A 89 13.80 -18.27 15.66
N ALA A 90 13.88 -18.35 16.99
CA ALA A 90 15.12 -18.58 17.72
C ALA A 90 15.90 -19.81 17.24
N GLY A 91 15.19 -20.89 16.83
CA GLY A 91 15.80 -22.09 16.28
C GLY A 91 16.48 -21.89 14.93
N LEU A 92 15.90 -21.08 14.03
CA LEU A 92 16.51 -20.75 12.74
C LEU A 92 17.67 -19.78 12.94
N ALA A 93 17.48 -18.74 13.76
CA ALA A 93 18.54 -17.79 14.10
C ALA A 93 19.77 -18.45 14.74
N ALA A 94 19.58 -19.53 15.51
CA ALA A 94 20.68 -20.30 16.09
C ALA A 94 21.43 -21.16 15.05
N LYS A 95 20.75 -21.63 14.00
CA LYS A 95 21.35 -22.37 12.88
C LYS A 95 22.11 -21.45 11.93
N HIS A 96 21.66 -20.19 11.81
CA HIS A 96 22.24 -19.15 10.94
C HIS A 96 22.71 -17.93 11.73
N PRO A 97 23.70 -18.06 12.64
CA PRO A 97 24.21 -16.93 13.42
C PRO A 97 24.86 -15.83 12.56
N GLU A 98 25.27 -16.16 11.33
CA GLU A 98 25.82 -15.25 10.33
C GLU A 98 24.78 -14.32 9.69
N ILE A 99 23.48 -14.63 9.82
CA ILE A 99 22.39 -13.81 9.31
C ILE A 99 21.84 -12.93 10.45
N LYS A 100 21.93 -11.60 10.27
CA LYS A 100 21.44 -10.60 11.23
C LYS A 100 20.65 -9.51 10.54
N THR A 101 19.65 -9.02 11.24
CA THR A 101 18.70 -7.99 10.79
C THR A 101 18.61 -6.87 11.81
N TYR A 102 18.49 -5.65 11.31
CA TYR A 102 18.51 -4.42 12.10
C TYR A 102 17.44 -3.46 11.60
N ALA A 103 16.82 -2.74 12.52
CA ALA A 103 15.86 -1.69 12.20
C ALA A 103 16.18 -0.43 13.00
N GLY A 104 15.89 0.74 12.44
CA GLY A 104 16.18 2.01 13.10
C GLY A 104 15.50 3.22 12.48
N HIS A 105 15.76 4.37 13.10
CA HIS A 105 15.31 5.69 12.66
C HIS A 105 16.50 6.62 12.45
N GLY A 106 16.33 7.61 11.57
CA GLY A 106 17.34 8.61 11.27
C GLY A 106 17.56 9.57 12.43
N LEU A 107 18.83 9.92 12.66
CA LEU A 107 19.23 10.99 13.59
C LEU A 107 19.37 12.34 12.87
N ASP A 108 19.75 12.31 11.60
CA ASP A 108 19.94 13.51 10.78
C ASP A 108 18.65 13.89 10.02
N ASP A 109 17.80 12.91 9.74
CA ASP A 109 16.42 13.07 9.27
C ASP A 109 15.49 12.27 10.19
N PRO A 110 14.73 12.93 11.09
CA PRO A 110 13.83 12.27 12.04
C PRO A 110 12.69 11.49 11.37
N THR A 111 12.40 11.75 10.10
CA THR A 111 11.33 11.08 9.34
C THR A 111 11.85 9.84 8.62
N ALA A 112 13.16 9.59 8.68
CA ALA A 112 13.79 8.48 7.99
C ALA A 112 13.68 7.18 8.81
N SER A 113 13.29 6.10 8.15
CA SER A 113 13.42 4.73 8.69
C SER A 113 14.46 3.95 7.91
N VAL A 114 15.12 3.00 8.59
CA VAL A 114 16.07 2.08 7.96
C VAL A 114 15.77 0.64 8.38
N VAL A 115 15.84 -0.28 7.42
CA VAL A 115 16.09 -1.69 7.71
C VAL A 115 17.35 -2.14 7.00
N ALA A 116 18.16 -2.91 7.71
CA ALA A 116 19.43 -3.43 7.22
C ALA A 116 19.60 -4.90 7.60
N ASP A 117 20.42 -5.61 6.82
CA ASP A 117 20.80 -6.98 7.10
C ASP A 117 22.25 -7.26 6.72
N THR A 118 22.88 -8.16 7.48
CA THR A 118 24.15 -8.78 7.10
C THR A 118 23.88 -10.26 6.89
N THR A 119 24.12 -10.75 5.67
CA THR A 119 23.89 -12.16 5.31
C THR A 119 25.13 -12.71 4.56
N PRO A 120 25.18 -14.01 4.24
CA PRO A 120 26.17 -14.56 3.31
C PRO A 120 26.18 -13.91 1.92
N GLN A 121 25.15 -13.15 1.55
CA GLN A 121 25.08 -12.39 0.31
C GLN A 121 25.57 -10.94 0.46
N GLY A 122 26.14 -10.56 1.61
CA GLY A 122 26.64 -9.22 1.89
C GLY A 122 25.73 -8.39 2.78
N PHE A 123 26.04 -7.10 2.88
CA PHE A 123 25.27 -6.11 3.63
C PHE A 123 24.23 -5.41 2.74
N HIS A 124 22.99 -5.33 3.20
CA HIS A 124 21.95 -4.56 2.51
C HIS A 124 21.36 -3.52 3.46
N ALA A 125 21.05 -2.33 2.96
CA ALA A 125 20.31 -1.31 3.70
C ALA A 125 19.28 -0.63 2.80
N SER A 126 18.07 -0.43 3.32
CA SER A 126 17.02 0.38 2.69
C SER A 126 16.67 1.49 3.64
N VAL A 127 16.79 2.71 3.15
CA VAL A 127 16.40 3.92 3.85
C VAL A 127 15.17 4.50 3.16
N ARG A 128 14.14 4.81 3.94
CA ARG A 128 12.97 5.56 3.48
C ARG A 128 12.98 6.93 4.13
N THR A 129 12.87 7.99 3.34
CA THR A 129 12.86 9.40 3.79
C THR A 129 11.80 10.19 3.05
N GLN A 130 11.46 11.40 3.49
CA GLN A 130 10.58 12.30 2.71
C GLN A 130 11.18 12.74 1.36
N SER A 131 12.51 12.68 1.22
CA SER A 131 13.22 13.14 0.02
C SER A 131 13.39 12.05 -1.04
N GLY A 132 12.80 10.87 -0.80
CA GLY A 132 12.98 9.67 -1.60
C GLY A 132 13.69 8.55 -0.82
N GLY A 133 13.45 7.31 -1.24
CA GLY A 133 14.21 6.17 -0.75
C GLY A 133 15.64 6.13 -1.30
N TRP A 134 16.51 5.36 -0.66
CA TRP A 134 17.83 5.04 -1.18
C TRP A 134 18.41 3.78 -0.53
N TYR A 135 19.42 3.20 -1.17
CA TYR A 135 19.97 1.88 -0.83
C TYR A 135 21.46 1.91 -0.61
N VAL A 136 21.92 0.87 0.09
CA VAL A 136 23.30 0.40 0.02
C VAL A 136 23.23 -1.10 -0.22
N ASP A 137 23.67 -1.54 -1.40
CA ASP A 137 23.64 -2.95 -1.82
C ASP A 137 24.98 -3.39 -2.41
N PRO A 138 25.30 -4.69 -2.38
CA PRO A 138 26.41 -5.25 -3.14
C PRO A 138 26.25 -4.95 -4.63
N TYR A 139 27.33 -4.52 -5.28
CA TYR A 139 27.28 -4.15 -6.69
C TYR A 139 27.37 -5.36 -7.62
N TYR A 140 28.15 -6.38 -7.25
CA TYR A 140 28.36 -7.59 -8.04
C TYR A 140 27.69 -8.79 -7.40
N LYS A 141 27.13 -9.66 -8.24
CA LYS A 141 26.48 -10.88 -7.76
C LYS A 141 27.47 -11.80 -7.05
N GLY A 142 27.23 -12.04 -5.76
CA GLY A 142 28.08 -12.89 -4.91
C GLY A 142 29.42 -12.26 -4.47
N ASP A 143 29.56 -10.94 -4.61
CA ASP A 143 30.67 -10.15 -4.06
C ASP A 143 30.19 -9.42 -2.81
N ASP A 144 30.92 -9.49 -1.71
CA ASP A 144 30.57 -8.80 -0.45
C ASP A 144 31.57 -7.68 -0.10
N GLU A 145 32.38 -7.24 -1.07
CA GLU A 145 33.39 -6.18 -0.92
C GLU A 145 32.94 -4.83 -1.54
N THR A 146 32.36 -4.86 -2.74
CA THR A 146 31.99 -3.64 -3.49
C THR A 146 30.51 -3.31 -3.31
N TYR A 147 30.22 -2.12 -2.81
CA TYR A 147 28.86 -1.64 -2.58
C TYR A 147 28.59 -0.37 -3.37
N VAL A 148 27.32 -0.16 -3.72
CA VAL A 148 26.84 1.10 -4.27
C VAL A 148 25.77 1.71 -3.38
N SER A 149 25.88 3.02 -3.17
CA SER A 149 24.84 3.87 -2.63
C SER A 149 24.21 4.67 -3.75
N TYR A 150 22.92 4.51 -3.94
CA TYR A 150 22.18 5.12 -5.04
C TYR A 150 20.83 5.59 -4.54
N PHE A 151 20.39 6.76 -5.03
CA PHE A 151 19.01 7.14 -4.81
C PHE A 151 18.15 6.13 -5.50
N THR A 152 16.99 5.90 -4.89
CA THR A 152 15.87 5.30 -5.56
C THR A 152 15.84 5.82 -6.99
N ARG A 153 15.64 7.11 -7.30
CA ARG A 153 15.43 7.64 -8.69
C ARG A 153 16.51 7.33 -9.77
N ASP A 154 17.68 6.81 -9.41
CA ASP A 154 18.88 6.83 -10.25
C ASP A 154 19.25 5.42 -10.76
N ALA A 155 18.30 4.61 -11.24
CA ALA A 155 18.64 3.29 -11.78
C ALA A 155 18.17 3.04 -13.23
N GLU A 156 18.72 2.07 -13.99
CA GLU A 156 18.39 1.78 -15.43
C GLU A 156 17.84 0.35 -15.78
N ASP A 157 17.52 0.03 -17.09
CA ASP A 157 16.58 -1.05 -17.60
C ASP A 157 17.00 -2.34 -18.42
N ARG A 158 16.31 -3.51 -18.16
CA ARG A 158 16.07 -4.80 -18.92
C ARG A 158 14.99 -5.77 -18.33
N ALA A 159 13.86 -5.92 -19.06
CA ALA A 159 13.01 -7.13 -19.32
C ALA A 159 11.53 -7.14 -18.82
N GLU A 160 10.70 -7.96 -19.51
CA GLU A 160 9.28 -7.78 -19.95
C GLU A 160 8.12 -8.02 -18.94
N ALA A 161 6.96 -7.40 -19.24
CA ALA A 161 5.70 -7.47 -18.49
C ALA A 161 5.13 -8.89 -18.27
N ILE A 162 4.59 -9.15 -17.07
CA ILE A 162 4.01 -10.43 -16.64
C ILE A 162 2.51 -10.25 -16.29
N ALA A 163 1.73 -11.32 -16.41
CA ALA A 163 0.30 -11.36 -16.14
C ALA A 163 -0.01 -11.82 -14.71
N GLU A 164 -0.97 -11.16 -14.06
CA GLU A 164 -1.61 -11.60 -12.81
C GLU A 164 -2.95 -12.26 -13.15
N ILE A 165 -3.23 -13.42 -12.54
CA ILE A 165 -4.42 -14.23 -12.83
C ILE A 165 -5.03 -14.71 -11.52
N GLU A 166 -6.14 -14.10 -11.11
CA GLU A 166 -6.85 -14.49 -9.88
C GLU A 166 -7.91 -15.58 -10.14
N PRO A 167 -7.79 -16.78 -9.51
CA PRO A 167 -8.90 -17.70 -9.36
C PRO A 167 -9.78 -17.27 -8.19
N ILE A 168 -11.08 -17.07 -8.44
CA ILE A 168 -12.09 -16.79 -7.41
C ILE A 168 -12.20 -18.00 -6.48
N GLY A 169 -11.49 -17.99 -5.34
CA GLY A 169 -11.57 -18.99 -4.28
C GLY A 169 -12.21 -18.41 -3.00
N ASP A 170 -13.13 -19.17 -2.41
CA ASP A 170 -13.99 -18.88 -1.24
C ASP A 170 -13.60 -17.67 -0.36
N ALA A 171 -13.96 -16.48 -0.84
CA ALA A 171 -13.82 -15.25 -0.07
C ALA A 171 -14.78 -15.27 1.12
N ILE A 172 -14.24 -15.24 2.34
CA ILE A 172 -14.98 -14.66 3.47
C ILE A 172 -15.09 -13.17 3.18
N LYS A 173 -16.14 -12.78 2.46
CA LYS A 173 -16.52 -11.37 2.25
C LYS A 173 -16.87 -10.76 3.61
N SER A 174 -15.90 -10.17 4.31
CA SER A 174 -16.20 -9.47 5.56
C SER A 174 -16.71 -8.07 5.25
N SER A 175 -18.03 -7.92 5.26
CA SER A 175 -18.72 -6.63 5.43
C SER A 175 -18.87 -6.30 6.92
N GLY A 176 -17.78 -6.44 7.68
CA GLY A 176 -17.75 -6.07 9.09
C GLY A 176 -17.47 -4.58 9.24
N THR A 177 -18.23 -3.87 10.08
CA THR A 177 -17.84 -2.56 10.59
C THR A 177 -16.45 -2.66 11.21
N VAL A 178 -15.48 -1.92 10.64
CA VAL A 178 -14.16 -1.73 11.22
C VAL A 178 -14.37 -1.21 12.64
N ALA A 179 -13.82 -1.90 13.64
CA ALA A 179 -13.74 -1.33 14.98
C ALA A 179 -12.91 -0.05 14.86
N SER A 180 -13.53 1.10 15.06
CA SER A 180 -12.91 2.41 14.92
C SER A 180 -11.88 2.73 16.01
N ASP A 181 -11.51 1.75 16.83
CA ASP A 181 -10.69 1.97 18.00
C ASP A 181 -9.91 0.69 18.35
N LEU A 182 -8.61 0.68 18.03
CA LEU A 182 -7.66 -0.32 18.52
C LEU A 182 -7.28 -0.09 19.99
N GLY A 183 -7.92 0.86 20.68
CA GLY A 183 -7.35 1.50 21.86
C GLY A 183 -6.26 2.50 21.42
N PRO A 184 -5.86 3.42 22.31
CA PRO A 184 -4.92 4.48 21.94
C PRO A 184 -3.52 3.93 21.61
N GLU A 185 -3.13 2.79 22.21
CA GLU A 185 -1.80 2.18 22.03
C GLU A 185 -1.79 1.12 20.90
N ILE A 186 -0.86 1.29 19.95
CA ILE A 186 -0.62 0.37 18.84
C ILE A 186 -0.09 -0.97 19.35
N GLN A 187 -0.58 -2.05 18.74
CA GLN A 187 -0.19 -3.43 19.07
C GLN A 187 0.57 -4.05 17.90
N LEU A 188 1.82 -4.46 18.12
CA LEU A 188 2.58 -5.21 17.12
C LEU A 188 2.10 -6.67 17.10
N ARG A 189 1.61 -7.12 15.95
CA ARG A 189 1.17 -8.50 15.73
C ARG A 189 2.26 -9.27 14.98
N THR A 190 2.78 -10.33 15.59
CA THR A 190 3.81 -11.18 14.99
C THR A 190 3.21 -12.47 14.47
N TYR A 191 3.51 -12.79 13.20
CA TYR A 191 3.08 -13.98 12.48
C TYR A 191 4.28 -14.80 12.05
N ARG A 192 4.19 -16.11 12.17
CA ARG A 192 5.16 -17.07 11.67
C ARG A 192 4.90 -17.36 10.20
N LEU A 193 5.87 -17.05 9.36
CA LEU A 193 5.82 -17.21 7.91
C LEU A 193 6.58 -18.48 7.48
N ALA A 194 5.85 -19.40 6.87
CA ALA A 194 6.40 -20.52 6.13
C ALA A 194 6.57 -20.13 4.66
N LEU A 195 7.72 -19.55 4.32
CA LEU A 195 8.08 -19.20 2.95
C LEU A 195 8.77 -20.40 2.28
N VAL A 196 8.08 -21.10 1.40
CA VAL A 196 8.64 -22.22 0.61
C VAL A 196 9.18 -21.71 -0.73
N THR A 197 10.24 -22.33 -1.24
CA THR A 197 10.86 -21.95 -2.52
C THR A 197 11.07 -23.15 -3.42
N ASP A 198 10.94 -22.94 -4.72
CA ASP A 198 11.11 -23.97 -5.73
C ASP A 198 12.57 -24.03 -6.27
N PRO A 199 12.89 -24.99 -7.17
CA PRO A 199 14.22 -25.10 -7.75
C PRO A 199 14.63 -23.89 -8.60
N SER A 200 13.68 -23.16 -9.21
CA SER A 200 14.02 -21.97 -9.99
C SER A 200 14.50 -20.82 -9.10
N TYR A 201 13.91 -20.64 -7.92
CA TYR A 201 14.40 -19.67 -6.92
C TYR A 201 15.83 -19.99 -6.46
N ALA A 202 16.09 -21.28 -6.17
CA ALA A 202 17.42 -21.75 -5.78
C ALA A 202 18.45 -21.65 -6.92
N THR A 203 18.02 -21.77 -8.17
CA THR A 203 18.87 -21.58 -9.35
C THR A 203 19.32 -20.13 -9.48
N TYR A 204 18.44 -19.17 -9.17
CA TYR A 204 18.78 -17.75 -9.21
C TYR A 204 19.76 -17.36 -8.09
N HIS A 205 19.42 -17.69 -6.84
CA HIS A 205 20.18 -17.24 -5.65
C HIS A 205 21.40 -18.12 -5.34
N GLY A 206 21.41 -19.36 -5.85
CA GLY A 206 22.32 -20.41 -5.40
C GLY A 206 21.76 -21.12 -4.16
N ALA A 207 21.79 -22.46 -4.18
CA ALA A 207 21.13 -23.29 -3.16
C ALA A 207 21.58 -23.00 -1.71
N ALA A 208 22.83 -22.56 -1.51
CA ALA A 208 23.37 -22.20 -0.20
C ALA A 208 22.85 -20.85 0.33
N ASN A 209 22.34 -19.98 -0.54
CA ASN A 209 21.94 -18.62 -0.20
C ASN A 209 20.43 -18.43 -0.08
N VAL A 210 19.63 -19.48 -0.32
CA VAL A 210 18.15 -19.37 -0.33
C VAL A 210 17.61 -18.82 0.99
N THR A 211 18.10 -19.30 2.14
CA THR A 211 17.66 -18.77 3.45
C THR A 211 18.08 -17.31 3.64
N ALA A 212 19.27 -16.92 3.19
CA ALA A 212 19.73 -15.52 3.21
C ALA A 212 18.82 -14.62 2.35
N ALA A 213 18.49 -15.05 1.13
CA ALA A 213 17.61 -14.31 0.23
C ALA A 213 16.20 -14.13 0.80
N LYS A 214 15.64 -15.17 1.44
CA LYS A 214 14.35 -15.08 2.15
C LYS A 214 14.38 -14.03 3.26
N VAL A 215 15.49 -13.96 4.02
CA VAL A 215 15.63 -12.96 5.09
C VAL A 215 15.68 -11.56 4.51
N THR A 216 16.54 -11.28 3.53
CA THR A 216 16.62 -9.94 2.91
C THR A 216 15.25 -9.53 2.32
N LEU A 217 14.55 -10.43 1.64
CA LEU A 217 13.20 -10.20 1.13
C LEU A 217 12.20 -9.82 2.24
N ILE A 218 12.06 -10.65 3.27
CA ILE A 218 11.06 -10.44 4.32
C ILE A 218 11.42 -9.27 5.23
N ASN A 219 12.71 -8.93 5.37
CA ASN A 219 13.14 -7.72 6.06
C ASN A 219 12.57 -6.45 5.36
N ARG A 220 12.55 -6.44 4.02
CA ARG A 220 11.99 -5.35 3.20
C ARG A 220 10.47 -5.29 3.30
N VAL A 221 9.80 -6.44 3.17
CA VAL A 221 8.33 -6.52 3.32
C VAL A 221 7.91 -6.06 4.72
N ASN A 222 8.63 -6.49 5.77
CA ASN A 222 8.35 -6.07 7.14
C ASN A 222 8.52 -4.57 7.36
N GLN A 223 9.44 -3.90 6.66
CA GLN A 223 9.55 -2.44 6.75
C GLN A 223 8.23 -1.75 6.38
N ILE A 224 7.46 -2.30 5.44
CA ILE A 224 6.13 -1.78 5.06
C ILE A 224 5.09 -2.21 6.10
N TYR A 225 4.97 -3.51 6.36
CA TYR A 225 3.92 -4.05 7.21
C TYR A 225 3.99 -3.52 8.64
N GLU A 226 5.18 -3.22 9.15
CA GLU A 226 5.34 -2.66 10.50
C GLU A 226 5.04 -1.16 10.57
N THR A 227 5.41 -0.38 9.56
CA THR A 227 5.14 1.07 9.56
C THR A 227 3.69 1.37 9.18
N GLU A 228 3.08 0.55 8.33
CA GLU A 228 1.72 0.78 7.82
C GLU A 228 0.63 0.01 8.55
N SER A 229 0.95 -1.07 9.28
CA SER A 229 -0.08 -1.92 9.91
C SER A 229 0.33 -2.58 11.22
N ALA A 230 1.51 -2.27 11.76
CA ALA A 230 2.07 -2.91 12.94
C ALA A 230 2.01 -4.46 12.87
N ILE A 231 2.38 -5.01 11.71
CA ILE A 231 2.46 -6.46 11.46
C ILE A 231 3.92 -6.85 11.21
N ARG A 232 4.37 -7.89 11.90
CA ARG A 232 5.68 -8.52 11.70
C ARG A 232 5.52 -9.95 11.20
N MET A 233 6.26 -10.30 10.17
CA MET A 233 6.44 -11.69 9.76
C MET A 233 7.82 -12.19 10.18
N ILE A 234 7.88 -13.38 10.79
CA ILE A 234 9.12 -14.06 11.14
C ILE A 234 9.21 -15.41 10.44
N LEU A 235 10.36 -15.74 9.87
CA LEU A 235 10.62 -17.04 9.26
C LEU A 235 10.66 -18.14 10.33
N VAL A 236 9.95 -19.23 10.07
CA VAL A 236 9.82 -20.38 10.98
C VAL A 236 11.14 -21.09 11.25
N ALA A 237 11.26 -21.74 12.41
CA ALA A 237 12.47 -22.43 12.87
C ALA A 237 13.00 -23.51 11.90
N ASP A 238 12.12 -24.05 11.07
CA ASP A 238 12.39 -25.09 10.07
C ASP A 238 12.38 -24.57 8.62
N THR A 239 12.63 -23.27 8.41
CA THR A 239 12.66 -22.64 7.07
C THR A 239 13.58 -23.38 6.08
N ASP A 240 14.73 -23.90 6.52
CA ASP A 240 15.64 -24.63 5.62
C ASP A 240 15.00 -25.89 5.00
N LYS A 241 14.06 -26.53 5.70
CA LYS A 241 13.32 -27.69 5.16
C LYS A 241 12.39 -27.28 4.01
N LEU A 242 12.01 -26.01 3.94
CA LEU A 242 11.17 -25.42 2.89
C LEU A 242 11.98 -24.92 1.67
N ASN A 243 13.30 -25.12 1.66
CA ASN A 243 14.15 -24.81 0.50
C ASN A 243 14.16 -26.01 -0.47
N LEU A 244 13.17 -26.10 -1.37
CA LEU A 244 13.07 -27.21 -2.34
C LEU A 244 14.02 -26.98 -3.52
N ASN A 245 15.32 -27.02 -3.24
CA ASN A 245 16.39 -26.57 -4.14
C ASN A 245 16.57 -27.41 -5.42
N THR A 246 15.97 -28.60 -5.49
CA THR A 246 16.15 -29.52 -6.62
C THR A 246 14.82 -30.03 -7.14
N VAL A 247 14.79 -30.41 -8.43
CA VAL A 247 13.62 -31.04 -9.06
C VAL A 247 13.17 -32.28 -8.29
N ALA A 248 14.10 -33.09 -7.76
CA ALA A 248 13.79 -34.26 -6.95
C ALA A 248 13.05 -33.90 -5.65
N MET A 249 13.35 -32.75 -5.04
CA MET A 249 12.67 -32.28 -3.83
C MET A 249 11.30 -31.66 -4.15
N ALA A 250 11.19 -30.89 -5.23
CA ALA A 250 9.98 -30.16 -5.54
C ALA A 250 8.93 -31.01 -6.26
N THR A 251 9.34 -31.73 -7.31
CA THR A 251 8.43 -32.43 -8.23
C THR A 251 8.72 -33.92 -8.36
N GLY A 252 9.76 -34.42 -7.69
CA GLY A 252 10.10 -35.84 -7.65
C GLY A 252 9.15 -36.63 -6.74
N ALA A 253 8.83 -37.86 -7.15
CA ALA A 253 8.25 -38.83 -6.24
C ALA A 253 9.24 -39.19 -5.14
N ASN A 254 8.74 -39.59 -3.97
CA ASN A 254 9.55 -39.90 -2.77
C ASN A 254 10.39 -38.72 -2.25
N GLY A 255 10.04 -37.49 -2.63
CA GLY A 255 10.60 -36.25 -2.10
C GLY A 255 10.16 -35.96 -0.66
N PRO A 256 10.42 -34.74 -0.13
CA PRO A 256 10.06 -34.38 1.25
C PRO A 256 8.57 -34.51 1.57
N CYS A 257 7.67 -34.48 0.58
CA CYS A 257 6.22 -34.67 0.77
C CYS A 257 5.72 -36.13 0.63
N GLY A 258 6.60 -37.12 0.53
CA GLY A 258 6.21 -38.53 0.40
C GLY A 258 6.30 -39.04 -1.04
N SER A 259 5.63 -40.15 -1.34
CA SER A 259 5.57 -40.72 -2.69
C SER A 259 4.91 -39.77 -3.70
N ALA A 260 3.90 -39.03 -3.26
CA ALA A 260 3.33 -37.93 -4.03
C ALA A 260 4.31 -36.73 -4.03
N PRO A 261 4.63 -36.15 -5.21
CA PRO A 261 5.41 -34.92 -5.30
C PRO A 261 4.85 -33.79 -4.42
N CYS A 262 5.73 -32.91 -3.92
CA CYS A 262 5.27 -31.69 -3.24
C CYS A 262 4.43 -30.84 -4.20
N TYR A 263 4.92 -30.65 -5.42
CA TYR A 263 4.25 -29.91 -6.49
C TYR A 263 4.32 -30.65 -7.82
N THR A 264 3.38 -30.37 -8.70
CA THR A 264 3.51 -30.71 -10.13
C THR A 264 4.41 -29.67 -10.80
N ALA A 265 5.19 -30.07 -11.80
CA ALA A 265 6.02 -29.12 -12.55
C ALA A 265 5.13 -28.05 -13.23
N THR A 266 5.42 -26.78 -12.95
CA THR A 266 4.66 -25.62 -13.41
C THR A 266 5.57 -24.40 -13.44
N ASN A 267 5.23 -23.44 -14.29
CA ASN A 267 5.82 -22.10 -14.34
C ASN A 267 4.80 -21.02 -13.98
N SER A 268 3.70 -21.38 -13.32
CA SER A 268 2.59 -20.49 -12.95
C SER A 268 2.14 -20.73 -11.50
N CYS A 269 1.68 -19.66 -10.84
CA CYS A 269 1.21 -19.67 -9.46
C CYS A 269 -0.15 -20.36 -9.23
N SER A 270 -1.08 -20.31 -10.18
CA SER A 270 -2.43 -20.86 -9.97
C SER A 270 -2.48 -22.35 -9.55
N PRO A 271 -1.73 -23.28 -10.18
CA PRO A 271 -1.78 -24.70 -9.80
C PRO A 271 -1.09 -25.02 -8.47
N VAL A 272 -0.28 -24.13 -7.89
CA VAL A 272 0.45 -24.41 -6.63
C VAL A 272 -0.35 -24.02 -5.37
N LEU A 273 -1.31 -23.10 -5.47
CA LEU A 273 -2.06 -22.55 -4.32
C LEU A 273 -2.75 -23.62 -3.47
N SER A 274 -3.57 -24.46 -4.10
CA SER A 274 -4.32 -25.52 -3.41
C SER A 274 -3.40 -26.56 -2.78
N ARG A 275 -2.19 -26.68 -3.32
CA ARG A 275 -1.18 -27.65 -2.92
C ARG A 275 -0.28 -27.16 -1.80
N ASN A 276 -0.03 -25.85 -1.71
CA ASN A 276 0.93 -25.26 -0.79
C ASN A 276 0.65 -25.62 0.68
N ARG A 277 -0.62 -25.58 1.08
CA ARG A 277 -1.06 -26.02 2.42
C ARG A 277 -0.61 -27.44 2.75
N ILE A 278 -0.78 -28.36 1.80
CA ILE A 278 -0.44 -29.77 1.99
C ILE A 278 1.08 -29.91 2.04
N ALA A 279 1.81 -29.29 1.10
CA ALA A 279 3.26 -29.37 1.04
C ALA A 279 3.92 -28.83 2.33
N ILE A 280 3.59 -27.61 2.75
CA ILE A 280 4.13 -27.02 3.98
C ILE A 280 3.72 -27.84 5.21
N GLY A 281 2.44 -28.26 5.29
CA GLY A 281 1.95 -29.10 6.37
C GLY A 281 2.65 -30.46 6.48
N GLN A 282 3.05 -31.05 5.35
CA GLN A 282 3.85 -32.29 5.34
C GLN A 282 5.29 -32.08 5.81
N ILE A 283 5.91 -30.95 5.46
CA ILE A 283 7.33 -30.73 5.73
C ILE A 283 7.57 -30.26 7.18
N ILE A 284 6.72 -29.36 7.69
CA ILE A 284 6.92 -28.72 9.00
C ILE A 284 5.70 -28.74 9.93
N GLY A 285 4.52 -29.15 9.44
CA GLY A 285 3.26 -29.14 10.21
C GLY A 285 2.54 -27.78 10.21
N ALA A 286 1.21 -27.80 10.18
CA ALA A 286 0.37 -26.59 10.13
C ALA A 286 0.41 -25.78 11.44
N SER A 287 0.79 -26.38 12.56
CA SER A 287 1.00 -25.70 13.84
C SER A 287 2.26 -24.84 13.87
N ALA A 288 3.19 -25.06 12.95
CA ALA A 288 4.47 -24.34 12.91
C ALA A 288 4.36 -22.93 12.30
N TYR A 289 3.28 -22.60 11.60
CA TYR A 289 3.17 -21.33 10.87
C TYR A 289 1.76 -20.73 10.91
N ASP A 290 1.67 -19.43 10.66
CA ASP A 290 0.43 -18.65 10.64
C ASP A 290 0.11 -18.14 9.23
N VAL A 291 1.15 -17.94 8.40
CA VAL A 291 1.06 -17.57 6.98
C VAL A 291 1.99 -18.50 6.19
N GLY A 292 1.51 -19.06 5.09
CA GLY A 292 2.32 -19.85 4.17
C GLY A 292 2.30 -19.23 2.78
N HIS A 293 3.44 -19.22 2.10
CA HIS A 293 3.59 -18.58 0.81
C HIS A 293 4.69 -19.29 0.00
N ILE A 294 4.54 -19.42 -1.31
CA ILE A 294 5.59 -19.97 -2.20
C ILE A 294 6.21 -18.88 -3.06
N ALA A 295 7.54 -18.78 -3.04
CA ALA A 295 8.33 -17.90 -3.89
C ALA A 295 9.04 -18.71 -4.99
N MET A 296 8.92 -18.29 -6.25
CA MET A 296 9.54 -18.94 -7.40
C MET A 296 10.46 -17.99 -8.18
N GLY A 297 11.51 -18.55 -8.79
CA GLY A 297 12.48 -17.85 -9.64
C GLY A 297 12.17 -17.93 -11.14
N ASN A 298 10.90 -18.05 -11.52
CA ASN A 298 10.40 -18.10 -12.89
C ASN A 298 9.18 -17.18 -13.02
N SER A 299 8.81 -16.77 -14.24
CA SER A 299 7.70 -15.83 -14.49
C SER A 299 6.32 -16.47 -14.26
N GLY A 300 5.96 -16.65 -12.99
CA GLY A 300 4.72 -17.28 -12.54
C GLY A 300 3.59 -16.32 -12.18
N GLY A 301 3.87 -15.01 -12.12
CA GLY A 301 2.94 -13.96 -11.67
C GLY A 301 2.80 -13.95 -10.15
N GLY A 302 1.77 -13.27 -9.65
CA GLY A 302 1.32 -13.34 -8.26
C GLY A 302 -0.12 -13.85 -8.21
N VAL A 303 -0.44 -14.66 -7.19
CA VAL A 303 -1.81 -15.07 -6.86
C VAL A 303 -1.91 -15.41 -5.38
N ALA A 304 -3.01 -15.01 -4.73
CA ALA A 304 -3.28 -15.37 -3.34
C ALA A 304 -4.78 -15.47 -2.99
N ASN A 305 -5.08 -16.36 -2.04
CA ASN A 305 -6.41 -16.45 -1.45
C ASN A 305 -6.66 -15.26 -0.52
N LEU A 306 -7.85 -14.68 -0.60
CA LEU A 306 -8.23 -13.51 0.19
C LEU A 306 -8.56 -13.84 1.66
N GLY A 307 -7.85 -13.22 2.60
CA GLY A 307 -8.21 -13.20 4.02
C GLY A 307 -8.08 -14.54 4.73
N VAL A 308 -6.98 -15.25 4.50
CA VAL A 308 -6.80 -16.65 4.91
C VAL A 308 -5.83 -16.87 6.09
N ILE A 309 -5.12 -15.84 6.56
CA ILE A 309 -4.13 -15.98 7.64
C ILE A 309 -4.68 -16.74 8.87
N GLY A 310 -3.84 -17.59 9.46
CA GLY A 310 -4.19 -18.40 10.63
C GLY A 310 -5.21 -19.52 10.39
N GLY A 311 -6.02 -19.46 9.33
CA GLY A 311 -7.08 -20.42 9.02
C GLY A 311 -6.60 -21.66 8.25
N ASN A 312 -7.56 -22.44 7.72
CA ASN A 312 -7.23 -23.67 6.98
C ASN A 312 -6.45 -23.37 5.69
N ASN A 313 -6.84 -22.33 4.95
CA ASN A 313 -6.22 -21.95 3.67
C ASN A 313 -5.04 -20.97 3.82
N LYS A 314 -4.46 -20.83 5.03
CA LYS A 314 -3.42 -19.84 5.37
C LYS A 314 -2.13 -19.93 4.56
N ALA A 315 -1.95 -20.99 3.78
CA ALA A 315 -0.83 -21.19 2.87
C ALA A 315 -1.14 -20.82 1.40
N GLY A 316 -2.34 -20.33 1.09
CA GLY A 316 -2.74 -20.05 -0.27
C GLY A 316 -2.19 -18.74 -0.82
N GLY A 317 -0.87 -18.62 -0.98
CA GLY A 317 -0.24 -17.48 -1.65
C GLY A 317 0.98 -17.93 -2.46
N CYS A 318 1.20 -17.30 -3.60
CA CYS A 318 2.32 -17.56 -4.49
C CYS A 318 2.80 -16.28 -5.18
N THR A 319 4.12 -16.15 -5.31
CA THR A 319 4.76 -15.15 -6.16
C THR A 319 5.87 -15.81 -6.97
N GLY A 320 5.94 -15.52 -8.27
CA GLY A 320 6.99 -16.01 -9.16
C GLY A 320 7.47 -14.95 -10.15
N LEU A 321 8.76 -14.60 -10.05
CA LEU A 321 9.46 -13.76 -11.03
C LEU A 321 10.80 -14.39 -11.43
N ALA A 322 11.25 -14.16 -12.67
CA ALA A 322 12.55 -14.65 -13.15
C ALA A 322 13.74 -14.02 -12.40
N THR A 323 13.56 -12.82 -11.86
CA THR A 323 14.53 -12.04 -11.07
C THR A 323 13.94 -11.75 -9.69
N PRO A 324 13.95 -12.73 -8.76
CA PRO A 324 13.27 -12.62 -7.47
C PRO A 324 14.09 -11.84 -6.44
N ILE A 325 14.39 -10.57 -6.75
CA ILE A 325 15.09 -9.58 -5.94
C ILE A 325 14.42 -8.21 -6.08
N GLY A 326 14.78 -7.28 -5.18
CA GLY A 326 14.32 -5.89 -5.23
C GLY A 326 12.82 -5.71 -4.97
N ASP A 327 12.34 -4.50 -5.19
CA ASP A 327 10.99 -4.07 -4.81
C ASP A 327 9.90 -4.48 -5.79
N TYR A 328 10.23 -4.78 -7.03
CA TYR A 328 9.29 -5.44 -7.94
C TYR A 328 8.88 -6.77 -7.33
N PHE A 329 9.85 -7.56 -6.90
CA PHE A 329 9.54 -8.82 -6.24
C PHE A 329 8.95 -8.59 -4.84
N ALA A 330 9.53 -7.69 -4.04
CA ALA A 330 9.15 -7.52 -2.63
C ALA A 330 7.84 -6.73 -2.43
N VAL A 331 7.63 -5.64 -3.16
CA VAL A 331 6.51 -4.69 -3.01
C VAL A 331 5.39 -5.00 -3.99
N ASP A 332 5.68 -4.99 -5.29
CA ASP A 332 4.62 -5.15 -6.31
C ASP A 332 3.99 -6.53 -6.27
N TYR A 333 4.75 -7.57 -5.93
CA TYR A 333 4.22 -8.93 -5.84
C TYR A 333 4.17 -9.46 -4.41
N VAL A 334 5.29 -9.69 -3.70
CA VAL A 334 5.22 -10.41 -2.42
C VAL A 334 4.39 -9.65 -1.38
N ALA A 335 4.54 -8.34 -1.25
CA ALA A 335 3.72 -7.54 -0.33
C ALA A 335 2.25 -7.46 -0.77
N HIS A 336 1.99 -7.39 -2.08
CA HIS A 336 0.64 -7.44 -2.67
C HIS A 336 -0.07 -8.76 -2.38
N GLU A 337 0.58 -9.88 -2.70
CA GLU A 337 0.01 -11.21 -2.54
C GLU A 337 -0.17 -11.60 -1.07
N ILE A 338 0.79 -11.24 -0.22
CA ILE A 338 0.60 -11.37 1.23
C ILE A 338 -0.53 -10.42 1.67
N GLY A 339 -0.69 -9.25 1.06
CA GLY A 339 -1.77 -8.30 1.33
C GLY A 339 -3.15 -8.92 1.10
N HIS A 340 -3.32 -9.68 0.02
CA HIS A 340 -4.49 -10.53 -0.19
C HIS A 340 -4.67 -11.57 0.90
N GLN A 341 -3.62 -12.28 1.33
CA GLN A 341 -3.73 -13.22 2.45
C GLN A 341 -4.21 -12.53 3.73
N PHE A 342 -3.88 -11.26 3.91
CA PHE A 342 -4.36 -10.36 4.98
C PHE A 342 -5.72 -9.65 4.67
N ALA A 343 -6.42 -10.05 3.61
CA ALA A 343 -7.73 -9.54 3.16
C ALA A 343 -7.75 -8.20 2.43
N GLY A 344 -6.61 -7.61 2.06
CA GLY A 344 -6.61 -6.44 1.19
C GLY A 344 -7.17 -6.78 -0.19
N ASN A 345 -8.23 -6.11 -0.62
CA ASN A 345 -8.72 -6.16 -2.00
C ASN A 345 -8.03 -5.12 -2.88
N HIS A 346 -8.16 -5.30 -4.19
CA HIS A 346 -7.68 -4.35 -5.17
C HIS A 346 -8.28 -2.95 -5.02
N THR A 347 -7.47 -1.93 -5.22
CA THR A 347 -7.83 -0.51 -5.00
C THR A 347 -8.01 0.31 -6.27
N PHE A 348 -7.65 -0.24 -7.43
CA PHE A 348 -7.69 0.45 -8.71
C PHE A 348 -9.10 0.51 -9.34
N ASN A 349 -9.32 1.47 -10.25
CA ASN A 349 -10.61 1.68 -10.94
C ASN A 349 -10.52 1.51 -12.47
N GLY A 350 -9.38 1.07 -12.98
CA GLY A 350 -9.13 0.80 -14.40
C GLY A 350 -9.96 -0.34 -14.96
N THR A 351 -9.93 -0.46 -16.28
CA THR A 351 -10.71 -1.40 -17.08
C THR A 351 -9.90 -2.10 -18.17
N GLN A 352 -8.69 -1.64 -18.45
CA GLN A 352 -7.83 -2.21 -19.50
C GLN A 352 -6.93 -3.33 -18.98
N SER A 353 -6.65 -4.32 -19.85
CA SER A 353 -5.69 -5.41 -19.59
C SER A 353 -5.95 -6.12 -18.26
N ASN A 354 -4.96 -6.21 -17.36
CA ASN A 354 -5.09 -6.91 -16.08
C ASN A 354 -6.08 -6.23 -15.12
N CYS A 355 -6.35 -4.92 -15.27
CA CYS A 355 -7.43 -4.28 -14.53
C CYS A 355 -8.83 -4.80 -14.95
N GLY A 356 -8.97 -5.27 -16.20
CA GLY A 356 -10.20 -5.82 -16.73
C GLY A 356 -10.51 -7.20 -16.17
N GLY A 357 -11.42 -7.28 -15.18
CA GLY A 357 -11.86 -8.53 -14.56
C GLY A 357 -11.37 -8.74 -13.13
N ASN A 358 -10.27 -8.09 -12.73
CA ASN A 358 -9.72 -8.16 -11.37
C ASN A 358 -10.18 -7.00 -10.47
N ARG A 359 -10.83 -5.97 -11.02
CA ARG A 359 -11.32 -4.81 -10.28
C ARG A 359 -12.30 -5.17 -9.14
N SER A 360 -12.09 -4.59 -7.96
CA SER A 360 -13.03 -4.67 -6.83
C SER A 360 -13.79 -3.35 -6.60
N GLY A 361 -15.05 -3.27 -7.05
CA GLY A 361 -15.81 -2.01 -7.00
C GLY A 361 -16.11 -1.44 -5.62
N GLN A 362 -16.01 -2.22 -4.54
CA GLN A 362 -16.21 -1.71 -3.17
C GLN A 362 -14.94 -1.05 -2.60
N THR A 363 -13.77 -1.36 -3.17
CA THR A 363 -12.46 -0.91 -2.70
C THR A 363 -11.69 -0.11 -3.74
N SER A 364 -12.22 0.04 -4.96
CA SER A 364 -11.69 0.90 -6.03
C SER A 364 -11.67 2.39 -5.66
N VAL A 365 -10.64 2.83 -4.93
CA VAL A 365 -10.42 4.21 -4.48
C VAL A 365 -9.25 4.91 -5.19
N GLU A 366 -8.70 4.31 -6.25
CA GLU A 366 -7.62 4.89 -7.05
C GLU A 366 -7.98 4.89 -8.55
N PRO A 367 -7.73 5.98 -9.31
CA PRO A 367 -8.07 6.03 -10.72
C PRO A 367 -7.12 5.18 -11.56
N GLY A 368 -7.55 4.74 -12.74
CA GLY A 368 -6.70 3.92 -13.62
C GLY A 368 -6.17 2.67 -12.91
N SER A 369 -4.89 2.39 -13.08
CA SER A 369 -4.16 1.29 -12.43
C SER A 369 -3.97 1.48 -10.92
N GLY A 370 -4.19 2.69 -10.40
CA GLY A 370 -3.73 3.10 -9.07
C GLY A 370 -2.20 3.11 -8.92
N SER A 371 -1.76 3.36 -7.69
CA SER A 371 -0.36 3.42 -7.28
C SER A 371 -0.07 2.75 -5.92
N SER A 372 -1.05 2.42 -5.07
CA SER A 372 -0.77 1.74 -3.80
C SER A 372 -0.36 0.26 -3.97
N ILE A 373 0.08 -0.39 -2.89
CA ILE A 373 0.49 -1.81 -2.92
C ILE A 373 -0.61 -2.72 -3.44
N MET A 374 -1.88 -2.47 -3.10
CA MET A 374 -3.01 -3.29 -3.58
C MET A 374 -3.59 -2.78 -4.91
N ALA A 375 -2.91 -1.84 -5.58
CA ALA A 375 -3.24 -1.40 -6.92
C ALA A 375 -2.53 -2.27 -7.96
N TYR A 376 -2.81 -2.04 -9.25
CA TYR A 376 -2.22 -2.76 -10.39
C TYR A 376 -1.28 -1.85 -11.18
N ALA A 377 -0.45 -1.10 -10.47
CA ALA A 377 0.50 -0.18 -11.07
C ALA A 377 1.29 -0.89 -12.20
N GLY A 378 1.35 -0.26 -13.38
CA GLY A 378 2.12 -0.74 -14.53
C GLY A 378 1.52 -1.84 -15.38
N ILE A 379 0.48 -2.55 -14.93
CA ILE A 379 -0.03 -3.74 -15.63
C ILE A 379 -1.39 -3.56 -16.29
N CYS A 380 -1.88 -2.33 -16.44
CA CYS A 380 -3.18 -1.95 -17.01
C CYS A 380 -3.13 -1.10 -18.29
N GLN A 381 -2.05 -1.16 -19.07
CA GLN A 381 -1.90 -0.45 -20.36
C GLN A 381 -2.15 1.06 -20.25
N GLN A 382 -3.14 1.62 -20.96
CA GLN A 382 -3.41 3.06 -20.96
C GLN A 382 -4.06 3.55 -19.66
N ASP A 383 -4.49 2.62 -18.81
CA ASP A 383 -4.93 2.96 -17.45
C ASP A 383 -3.74 3.12 -16.49
N ASN A 384 -2.51 2.79 -16.90
CA ASN A 384 -1.33 2.95 -16.05
C ASN A 384 -1.10 4.40 -15.64
N LEU A 385 -1.17 4.66 -14.33
CA LEU A 385 -0.79 5.93 -13.71
C LEU A 385 0.72 6.04 -13.53
N GLN A 386 1.28 4.91 -13.11
CA GLN A 386 2.68 4.69 -12.93
C GLN A 386 2.97 3.21 -13.14
N PRO A 387 4.22 2.87 -13.48
CA PRO A 387 4.67 1.50 -13.70
C PRO A 387 4.78 0.61 -12.46
N HIS A 388 4.91 1.16 -11.24
CA HIS A 388 5.16 0.38 -10.01
C HIS A 388 4.45 0.94 -8.78
N SER A 389 4.27 0.13 -7.73
CA SER A 389 3.49 0.49 -6.55
C SER A 389 4.31 1.29 -5.54
N ASP A 390 3.72 2.37 -5.03
CA ASP A 390 4.20 3.08 -3.85
C ASP A 390 3.99 2.21 -2.60
N PRO A 391 4.95 2.17 -1.64
CA PRO A 391 4.98 1.20 -0.55
C PRO A 391 4.05 1.60 0.62
N TYR A 392 2.80 1.92 0.30
CA TYR A 392 1.76 2.33 1.25
C TYR A 392 0.47 1.54 1.05
N TRP A 393 -0.27 1.36 2.14
CA TRP A 393 -1.66 0.93 2.03
C TRP A 393 -2.52 2.08 1.56
N ALA A 394 -3.39 1.82 0.58
CA ALA A 394 -4.56 2.66 0.39
C ALA A 394 -5.46 2.57 1.65
N PRO A 395 -6.25 3.62 1.93
CA PRO A 395 -7.19 3.68 3.03
C PRO A 395 -8.06 2.42 3.20
N LYS A 396 -8.54 1.86 2.09
CA LYS A 396 -9.41 0.67 2.09
C LYS A 396 -8.67 -0.62 2.42
N SER A 397 -7.46 -0.78 1.90
CA SER A 397 -6.62 -1.95 2.21
C SER A 397 -6.27 -1.99 3.70
N TYR A 398 -5.89 -0.85 4.28
CA TYR A 398 -5.62 -0.74 5.72
C TYR A 398 -6.85 -1.13 6.57
N GLU A 399 -8.04 -0.64 6.20
CA GLU A 399 -9.30 -0.97 6.88
C GLU A 399 -9.62 -2.47 6.83
N GLU A 400 -9.48 -3.12 5.67
CA GLU A 400 -9.74 -4.55 5.49
C GLU A 400 -8.75 -5.42 6.27
N ILE A 401 -7.45 -5.10 6.18
CA ILE A 401 -6.40 -5.78 6.92
C ILE A 401 -6.66 -5.67 8.42
N LEU A 402 -6.95 -4.46 8.90
CA LEU A 402 -7.24 -4.22 10.32
C LEU A 402 -8.47 -4.99 10.79
N ALA A 403 -9.53 -5.02 9.99
CA ALA A 403 -10.74 -5.77 10.30
C ALA A 403 -10.45 -7.27 10.43
N LEU A 404 -9.62 -7.84 9.55
CA LEU A 404 -9.23 -9.25 9.64
C LEU A 404 -8.43 -9.55 10.91
N VAL A 405 -7.39 -8.76 11.21
CA VAL A 405 -6.45 -9.06 12.30
C VAL A 405 -6.98 -8.76 13.70
N THR A 406 -8.19 -8.18 13.79
CA THR A 406 -8.88 -7.91 15.06
C THR A 406 -10.08 -8.83 15.30
N ARG A 407 -10.63 -9.44 14.25
CA ARG A 407 -11.83 -10.28 14.27
C ARG A 407 -11.62 -11.60 15.00
N ASP A 408 -12.63 -12.04 15.75
CA ASP A 408 -12.73 -13.43 16.22
C ASP A 408 -13.20 -14.35 15.09
N SER A 409 -12.46 -15.42 14.83
CA SER A 409 -12.79 -16.39 13.78
C SER A 409 -13.13 -17.75 14.39
N PRO A 410 -14.12 -18.49 13.82
CA PRO A 410 -14.52 -19.79 14.37
C PRO A 410 -13.35 -20.78 14.27
N PRO A 411 -13.22 -21.69 15.25
CA PRO A 411 -12.16 -22.68 15.22
C PRO A 411 -12.37 -23.68 14.08
N ILE A 412 -11.28 -24.28 13.61
CA ILE A 412 -11.30 -25.31 12.55
C ILE A 412 -10.91 -26.67 13.13
N SER A 413 -11.34 -27.74 12.46
CA SER A 413 -10.99 -29.10 12.84
C SER A 413 -9.60 -29.49 12.34
N GLU A 414 -8.91 -30.28 13.16
CA GLU A 414 -7.59 -30.83 12.86
C GLU A 414 -7.63 -31.76 11.63
N VAL A 415 -6.62 -31.63 10.75
CA VAL A 415 -6.40 -32.57 9.65
C VAL A 415 -4.94 -33.00 9.60
N GLN A 416 -4.71 -34.29 9.83
CA GLN A 416 -3.39 -34.91 9.74
C GLN A 416 -3.33 -35.81 8.52
N THR A 417 -2.18 -35.87 7.87
CA THR A 417 -1.99 -36.60 6.61
C THR A 417 -0.83 -37.57 6.78
N VAL A 418 -1.11 -38.85 6.52
CA VAL A 418 -0.14 -39.94 6.49
C VAL A 418 0.40 -40.03 5.06
N SER A 419 1.71 -39.86 4.90
CA SER A 419 2.41 -39.97 3.62
C SER A 419 3.28 -41.21 3.62
N LEU A 420 3.15 -42.03 2.56
CA LEU A 420 3.87 -43.29 2.41
C LEU A 420 4.87 -43.18 1.26
N ARG A 421 6.00 -43.90 1.35
CA ARG A 421 7.02 -44.04 0.31
C ARG A 421 7.32 -45.52 0.10
N ASP A 422 7.42 -45.89 -1.17
CA ASP A 422 7.71 -47.25 -1.62
C ASP A 422 6.74 -48.32 -1.06
N PHE A 423 5.52 -47.92 -0.67
CA PHE A 423 4.49 -48.81 -0.13
C PHE A 423 3.78 -49.55 -1.26
N SER A 424 4.01 -50.86 -1.35
CA SER A 424 3.58 -51.71 -2.47
C SER A 424 3.29 -53.13 -2.02
N GLY A 425 2.93 -54.03 -2.95
CA GLY A 425 2.78 -55.46 -2.68
C GLY A 425 1.94 -55.80 -1.44
N THR A 426 2.57 -56.45 -0.46
CA THR A 426 1.98 -56.85 0.83
C THR A 426 2.54 -56.04 2.00
N ASP A 427 3.07 -54.85 1.74
CA ASP A 427 3.57 -53.95 2.78
C ASP A 427 2.45 -53.58 3.74
N SER A 428 2.81 -53.24 4.98
CA SER A 428 1.83 -52.95 6.02
C SER A 428 2.18 -51.73 6.84
N LEU A 429 1.17 -51.12 7.48
CA LEU A 429 1.39 -50.00 8.40
C LEU A 429 0.57 -50.15 9.67
N THR A 430 1.06 -49.58 10.77
CA THR A 430 0.31 -49.37 12.02
C THR A 430 0.23 -47.89 12.33
N LEU A 431 -0.88 -47.48 12.95
CA LEU A 431 -1.10 -46.11 13.42
C LEU A 431 -1.17 -46.11 14.93
N THR A 432 -0.51 -45.14 15.55
CA THR A 432 -0.54 -44.94 17.01
C THR A 432 -0.98 -43.52 17.34
N TYR A 433 -1.88 -43.40 18.32
CA TYR A 433 -2.39 -42.15 18.89
C TYR A 433 -2.52 -42.31 20.40
N ASP A 434 -2.01 -41.35 21.17
CA ASP A 434 -2.08 -41.37 22.64
C ASP A 434 -1.61 -42.71 23.26
N GLY A 435 -0.52 -43.27 22.70
CA GLY A 435 0.06 -44.55 23.13
C GLY A 435 -0.72 -45.82 22.75
N LYS A 436 -1.86 -45.71 22.06
CA LYS A 436 -2.65 -46.85 21.56
C LYS A 436 -2.41 -47.07 20.08
N THR A 437 -2.32 -48.33 19.66
CA THR A 437 -1.97 -48.72 18.29
C THR A 437 -3.09 -49.52 17.61
N VAL A 438 -3.33 -49.27 16.32
CA VAL A 438 -4.18 -50.07 15.43
C VAL A 438 -3.45 -50.47 14.15
N GLY A 439 -3.94 -51.54 13.52
CA GLY A 439 -3.29 -52.22 12.41
C GLY A 439 -2.75 -53.61 12.83
N PRO A 440 -1.94 -54.27 11.98
CA PRO A 440 -1.42 -53.76 10.71
C PRO A 440 -2.51 -53.66 9.62
N PHE A 441 -2.46 -52.57 8.85
CA PHE A 441 -3.20 -52.40 7.60
C PHE A 441 -2.30 -52.83 6.46
N VAL A 442 -2.65 -53.94 5.81
CA VAL A 442 -1.85 -54.60 4.78
C VAL A 442 -2.36 -54.20 3.40
N ASN A 443 -1.45 -53.79 2.52
CA ASN A 443 -1.77 -53.43 1.14
C ASN A 443 -2.40 -54.61 0.38
N GLY A 444 -3.45 -54.33 -0.38
CA GLY A 444 -4.25 -55.35 -1.08
C GLY A 444 -5.16 -56.20 -0.19
N ALA A 445 -5.18 -55.99 1.13
CA ALA A 445 -6.05 -56.68 2.08
C ALA A 445 -7.02 -55.71 2.80
N ASN A 446 -6.60 -55.13 3.93
CA ASN A 446 -7.40 -54.26 4.80
C ASN A 446 -6.89 -52.81 4.84
N TYR A 447 -6.00 -52.42 3.93
CA TYR A 447 -5.63 -51.02 3.70
C TYR A 447 -6.69 -50.32 2.84
N THR A 448 -7.80 -49.93 3.47
CA THR A 448 -8.86 -49.12 2.85
C THR A 448 -9.23 -47.95 3.75
N ALA A 449 -9.81 -46.89 3.16
CA ALA A 449 -10.30 -45.74 3.94
C ALA A 449 -11.31 -46.16 5.01
N ALA A 450 -12.21 -47.10 4.70
CA ALA A 450 -13.23 -47.59 5.64
C ALA A 450 -12.61 -48.37 6.80
N ASP A 451 -11.66 -49.27 6.51
CA ASP A 451 -10.97 -50.05 7.54
C ASP A 451 -10.17 -49.17 8.50
N ILE A 452 -9.42 -48.20 7.96
CA ILE A 452 -8.64 -47.27 8.78
C ILE A 452 -9.57 -46.37 9.61
N GLN A 453 -10.61 -45.81 8.99
CA GLN A 453 -11.60 -44.98 9.70
C GLN A 453 -12.25 -45.75 10.85
N ALA A 454 -12.64 -47.00 10.59
CA ALA A 454 -13.28 -47.85 11.58
C ALA A 454 -12.33 -48.17 12.74
N ALA A 455 -11.11 -48.57 12.45
CA ALA A 455 -10.09 -48.86 13.45
C ALA A 455 -9.77 -47.63 14.32
N LEU A 456 -9.69 -46.44 13.73
CA LEU A 456 -9.47 -45.19 14.48
C LEU A 456 -10.63 -44.91 15.46
N ALA A 457 -11.87 -45.05 14.99
CA ALA A 457 -13.09 -44.74 15.73
C ALA A 457 -13.63 -45.91 16.60
N GLY A 458 -13.02 -47.10 16.52
CA GLY A 458 -13.51 -48.30 17.22
C GLY A 458 -14.76 -48.94 16.60
N GLN A 459 -15.02 -48.67 15.33
CA GLN A 459 -16.10 -49.28 14.56
C GLN A 459 -15.63 -50.56 13.89
N GLU A 460 -16.58 -51.37 13.41
CA GLU A 460 -16.30 -52.63 12.75
C GLU A 460 -16.57 -52.57 11.24
N VAL A 461 -15.71 -53.24 10.46
CA VAL A 461 -15.91 -53.44 9.02
C VAL A 461 -16.02 -54.92 8.70
N GLN A 462 -17.09 -55.27 8.02
CA GLN A 462 -17.30 -56.59 7.44
C GLN A 462 -17.44 -56.48 5.92
N ALA A 463 -16.66 -57.29 5.18
CA ALA A 463 -16.68 -57.36 3.73
C ALA A 463 -17.55 -58.52 3.26
N VAL A 464 -18.60 -58.23 2.48
CA VAL A 464 -19.41 -59.23 1.79
C VAL A 464 -18.76 -59.50 0.44
N ARG A 465 -18.28 -60.73 0.22
CA ARG A 465 -17.67 -61.18 -1.02
C ARG A 465 -18.64 -62.08 -1.78
N LEU A 466 -18.84 -61.79 -3.05
CA LEU A 466 -19.78 -62.47 -3.93
C LEU A 466 -19.03 -63.10 -5.10
N VAL A 467 -19.40 -64.32 -5.46
CA VAL A 467 -18.93 -65.04 -6.66
C VAL A 467 -20.17 -65.51 -7.43
N GLY A 468 -20.20 -65.26 -8.74
CA GLY A 468 -21.34 -65.62 -9.60
C GLY A 468 -22.58 -64.74 -9.47
N TYR A 469 -22.53 -63.62 -8.74
CA TYR A 469 -23.64 -62.66 -8.62
C TYR A 469 -23.69 -61.72 -9.83
N ASP A 470 -23.89 -62.26 -11.02
CA ASP A 470 -23.79 -61.55 -12.31
C ASP A 470 -25.08 -61.56 -13.13
N THR A 471 -26.10 -62.28 -12.66
CA THR A 471 -27.39 -62.45 -13.34
C THR A 471 -28.52 -61.81 -12.54
N ASN A 472 -29.41 -61.06 -13.20
CA ASN A 472 -30.57 -60.48 -12.52
C ASN A 472 -31.46 -61.60 -11.96
N GLY A 473 -31.79 -61.53 -10.66
CA GLY A 473 -32.50 -62.59 -9.94
C GLY A 473 -31.61 -63.42 -9.01
N ASP A 474 -30.28 -63.39 -9.16
CA ASP A 474 -29.37 -63.95 -8.17
C ASP A 474 -29.61 -63.28 -6.82
N SER A 475 -29.54 -64.04 -5.73
CA SER A 475 -29.90 -63.52 -4.41
C SER A 475 -29.17 -64.19 -3.26
N TYR A 476 -29.11 -63.51 -2.12
CA TYR A 476 -28.62 -64.03 -0.84
C TYR A 476 -29.26 -63.27 0.33
N ARG A 477 -29.12 -63.80 1.56
CA ARG A 477 -29.54 -63.14 2.80
C ARG A 477 -28.34 -62.94 3.71
N LEU A 478 -28.32 -61.82 4.43
CA LEU A 478 -27.40 -61.57 5.53
C LEU A 478 -28.05 -62.07 6.83
N VAL A 479 -27.28 -62.74 7.68
CA VAL A 479 -27.78 -63.34 8.92
C VAL A 479 -26.98 -62.82 10.10
N PHE A 480 -27.68 -62.27 11.09
CA PHE A 480 -27.10 -61.79 12.35
C PHE A 480 -27.75 -62.49 13.53
N LYS A 481 -26.95 -63.15 14.39
CA LYS A 481 -27.43 -63.87 15.58
C LYS A 481 -28.64 -64.81 15.30
N GLY A 482 -28.64 -65.44 14.13
CA GLY A 482 -29.69 -66.37 13.69
C GLY A 482 -30.93 -65.72 13.06
N VAL A 483 -30.98 -64.39 12.92
CA VAL A 483 -32.06 -63.68 12.22
C VAL A 483 -31.63 -63.37 10.79
N GLU A 484 -32.42 -63.80 9.81
CA GLU A 484 -32.15 -63.55 8.40
C GLU A 484 -32.76 -62.21 7.92
N SER A 485 -32.02 -61.48 7.10
CA SER A 485 -32.51 -60.31 6.40
C SER A 485 -33.54 -60.68 5.33
N HIS A 486 -34.24 -59.67 4.80
CA HIS A 486 -34.88 -59.80 3.50
C HIS A 486 -33.83 -60.17 2.43
N PRO A 487 -34.20 -60.94 1.37
CA PRO A 487 -33.24 -61.36 0.37
C PRO A 487 -32.76 -60.15 -0.43
N ILE A 488 -31.46 -60.03 -0.62
CA ILE A 488 -30.83 -59.04 -1.47
C ILE A 488 -30.70 -59.68 -2.86
N VAL A 489 -31.43 -59.12 -3.83
CA VAL A 489 -31.63 -59.69 -5.16
C VAL A 489 -31.03 -58.77 -6.22
N ARG A 490 -30.22 -59.33 -7.12
CA ARG A 490 -29.55 -58.59 -8.19
C ARG A 490 -30.57 -58.05 -9.18
N GLY A 491 -30.43 -56.76 -9.49
CA GLY A 491 -31.38 -56.04 -10.33
C GLY A 491 -32.64 -55.58 -9.59
N GLN A 492 -32.80 -55.90 -8.30
CA GLN A 492 -33.94 -55.46 -7.47
C GLN A 492 -33.52 -54.57 -6.29
N ASN A 493 -33.28 -55.10 -5.09
CA ASN A 493 -32.97 -54.32 -3.89
C ASN A 493 -31.46 -54.32 -3.56
N ASN A 494 -30.60 -54.73 -4.49
CA ASN A 494 -29.14 -54.64 -4.40
C ASN A 494 -28.61 -53.19 -4.54
N THR A 495 -29.23 -52.25 -3.81
CA THR A 495 -28.72 -50.88 -3.66
C THR A 495 -28.17 -50.68 -2.26
N ALA A 496 -27.43 -49.59 -2.05
CA ALA A 496 -26.99 -49.19 -0.72
C ALA A 496 -28.19 -49.02 0.24
N ALA A 497 -29.28 -48.39 -0.23
CA ALA A 497 -30.51 -48.23 0.55
C ALA A 497 -31.19 -49.57 0.86
N GLY A 498 -31.24 -50.50 -0.11
CA GLY A 498 -31.85 -51.81 0.08
C GLY A 498 -31.08 -52.72 1.03
N ILE A 499 -29.74 -52.72 0.94
CA ILE A 499 -28.88 -53.43 1.88
C ILE A 499 -28.95 -52.79 3.28
N THR A 500 -28.99 -51.46 3.35
CA THR A 500 -29.17 -50.73 4.62
C THR A 500 -30.50 -51.12 5.27
N ASN A 501 -31.62 -51.07 4.54
CA ASN A 501 -32.91 -51.49 5.06
C ASN A 501 -32.92 -52.97 5.49
N ALA A 502 -32.26 -53.86 4.75
CA ALA A 502 -32.14 -55.26 5.11
C ALA A 502 -31.44 -55.46 6.47
N LEU A 503 -30.53 -54.56 6.84
CA LEU A 503 -29.72 -54.63 8.05
C LEU A 503 -30.28 -53.84 9.23
N VAL A 504 -30.73 -52.60 9.04
CA VAL A 504 -31.20 -51.72 10.13
C VAL A 504 -32.67 -51.37 10.05
N GLY A 505 -33.36 -51.80 8.98
CA GLY A 505 -34.77 -51.50 8.74
C GLY A 505 -34.98 -50.15 8.08
N GLY A 506 -36.16 -49.95 7.52
CA GLY A 506 -36.46 -48.70 6.84
C GLY A 506 -37.73 -48.78 6.00
N ASN A 507 -37.98 -47.67 5.31
CA ASN A 507 -39.14 -47.48 4.46
C ASN A 507 -38.94 -48.12 3.09
N GLU A 508 -40.01 -48.70 2.52
CA GLU A 508 -40.01 -49.23 1.16
C GLU A 508 -39.71 -48.11 0.15
N GLN A 509 -38.79 -48.38 -0.77
CA GLN A 509 -38.49 -47.53 -1.91
C GLN A 509 -38.60 -48.31 -3.20
N GLN A 510 -39.41 -47.78 -4.13
CA GLN A 510 -39.61 -48.38 -5.44
C GLN A 510 -39.27 -47.38 -6.53
N GLN A 511 -38.42 -47.80 -7.46
CA GLN A 511 -37.98 -47.00 -8.59
C GLN A 511 -38.77 -47.40 -9.84
N VAL A 512 -39.52 -46.43 -10.37
CA VAL A 512 -40.19 -46.55 -11.66
C VAL A 512 -39.21 -46.07 -12.73
N VAL A 513 -38.99 -46.90 -13.75
CA VAL A 513 -38.13 -46.58 -14.91
C VAL A 513 -38.99 -46.61 -16.16
N LEU A 514 -38.89 -45.55 -16.97
CA LEU A 514 -39.58 -45.41 -18.24
C LEU A 514 -38.55 -45.25 -19.35
N THR A 515 -38.58 -46.14 -20.33
CA THR A 515 -37.66 -46.11 -21.48
C THR A 515 -38.43 -45.75 -22.74
N GLY A 516 -38.05 -44.62 -23.36
CA GLY A 516 -38.69 -44.12 -24.59
C GLY A 516 -40.01 -43.37 -24.36
N PHE A 517 -40.37 -43.04 -23.12
CA PHE A 517 -41.61 -42.33 -22.82
C PHE A 517 -41.53 -40.85 -23.22
N LEU A 518 -42.54 -40.41 -23.98
CA LEU A 518 -42.72 -39.01 -24.38
C LEU A 518 -44.06 -38.49 -23.85
N PRO A 519 -44.07 -37.50 -22.94
CA PRO A 519 -45.30 -37.02 -22.31
C PRO A 519 -46.25 -36.30 -23.28
N THR A 520 -45.78 -35.94 -24.48
CA THR A 520 -46.57 -35.28 -25.53
C THR A 520 -47.31 -36.26 -26.43
N THR A 521 -46.92 -37.54 -26.45
CA THR A 521 -47.51 -38.57 -27.33
C THR A 521 -47.94 -39.83 -26.58
N GLY A 522 -47.61 -39.93 -25.29
CA GLY A 522 -47.97 -41.06 -24.45
C GLY A 522 -48.40 -40.70 -23.04
N SER A 523 -49.11 -41.63 -22.41
CA SER A 523 -49.57 -41.55 -21.03
C SER A 523 -49.31 -42.85 -20.27
N PHE A 524 -49.28 -42.79 -18.94
CA PHE A 524 -49.23 -43.97 -18.06
C PHE A 524 -50.00 -43.70 -16.77
N SER A 525 -50.50 -44.75 -16.11
CA SER A 525 -51.02 -44.65 -14.74
C SER A 525 -50.22 -45.57 -13.82
N LEU A 526 -50.23 -45.27 -12.53
CA LEU A 526 -49.62 -46.12 -11.51
C LEU A 526 -50.71 -46.86 -10.77
N GLN A 527 -50.51 -48.14 -10.53
CA GLN A 527 -51.38 -48.94 -9.68
C GLN A 527 -50.64 -49.31 -8.41
N VAL A 528 -51.21 -48.95 -7.27
CA VAL A 528 -50.69 -49.23 -5.93
C VAL A 528 -51.78 -49.88 -5.11
N ASN A 529 -51.53 -51.06 -4.52
CA ASN A 529 -52.53 -51.84 -3.78
C ASN A 529 -53.86 -52.06 -4.55
N GLY A 530 -53.77 -52.24 -5.87
CA GLY A 530 -54.93 -52.45 -6.74
C GLY A 530 -55.70 -51.18 -7.13
N GLN A 531 -55.39 -50.02 -6.54
CA GLN A 531 -55.97 -48.72 -6.91
C GLN A 531 -55.10 -48.02 -7.95
N THR A 532 -55.73 -47.34 -8.91
CA THR A 532 -55.03 -46.72 -10.05
C THR A 532 -55.07 -45.20 -9.92
N THR A 533 -53.91 -44.55 -10.08
CA THR A 533 -53.82 -43.08 -10.13
C THR A 533 -54.50 -42.53 -11.38
N PRO A 534 -54.83 -41.23 -11.41
CA PRO A 534 -55.02 -40.54 -12.69
C PRO A 534 -53.80 -40.74 -13.62
N ALA A 535 -54.04 -40.72 -14.92
CA ALA A 535 -52.97 -40.83 -15.91
C ALA A 535 -52.02 -39.63 -15.85
N PHE A 536 -50.75 -39.88 -16.11
CA PHE A 536 -49.69 -38.89 -16.27
C PHE A 536 -49.22 -38.82 -17.73
N GLY A 537 -48.87 -37.63 -18.20
CA GLY A 537 -48.48 -37.39 -19.61
C GLY A 537 -49.65 -36.91 -20.47
N LEU A 538 -49.77 -37.44 -21.69
CA LEU A 538 -50.71 -36.96 -22.71
C LEU A 538 -52.16 -36.98 -22.20
N GLY A 539 -52.78 -35.80 -22.13
CA GLY A 539 -54.17 -35.64 -21.69
C GLY A 539 -54.40 -35.89 -20.19
N GLY A 540 -53.33 -36.10 -19.42
CA GLY A 540 -53.36 -36.39 -17.99
C GLY A 540 -52.61 -35.35 -17.15
N THR A 541 -52.24 -35.74 -15.94
CA THR A 541 -51.51 -34.90 -15.00
C THR A 541 -50.06 -34.72 -15.47
N ALA A 542 -49.53 -33.50 -15.35
CA ALA A 542 -48.11 -33.25 -15.62
C ALA A 542 -47.21 -34.08 -14.69
N ILE A 543 -46.07 -34.54 -15.17
CA ILE A 543 -45.13 -35.34 -14.38
C ILE A 543 -44.22 -34.39 -13.60
N SER A 544 -44.37 -34.39 -12.27
CA SER A 544 -43.53 -33.66 -11.33
C SER A 544 -43.55 -34.39 -9.99
N ASN A 545 -42.55 -34.15 -9.12
CA ASN A 545 -42.53 -34.79 -7.80
C ASN A 545 -43.85 -34.54 -7.04
N ALA A 546 -44.37 -33.30 -7.09
CA ALA A 546 -45.58 -32.91 -6.37
C ALA A 546 -46.84 -33.59 -6.92
N SER A 547 -47.01 -33.61 -8.25
CA SER A 547 -48.19 -34.19 -8.87
C SER A 547 -48.23 -35.71 -8.76
N VAL A 548 -47.09 -36.39 -8.92
CA VAL A 548 -46.99 -37.84 -8.73
C VAL A 548 -47.22 -38.21 -7.26
N ALA A 549 -46.64 -37.46 -6.32
CA ALA A 549 -46.85 -37.68 -4.89
C ALA A 549 -48.34 -37.51 -4.52
N ALA A 550 -48.97 -36.43 -4.97
CA ALA A 550 -50.38 -36.15 -4.68
C ALA A 550 -51.31 -37.26 -5.21
N ALA A 551 -51.07 -37.73 -6.43
CA ALA A 551 -51.86 -38.77 -7.06
C ALA A 551 -51.68 -40.14 -6.39
N ILE A 552 -50.48 -40.52 -5.98
CA ILE A 552 -50.24 -41.74 -5.20
C ILE A 552 -50.86 -41.61 -3.81
N ASN A 553 -50.66 -40.49 -3.11
CA ASN A 553 -51.22 -40.26 -1.78
C ASN A 553 -52.76 -40.28 -1.76
N ALA A 554 -53.40 -39.82 -2.84
CA ALA A 554 -54.85 -39.86 -2.98
C ALA A 554 -55.41 -41.29 -3.03
N ILE A 555 -54.64 -42.26 -3.54
CA ILE A 555 -55.06 -43.66 -3.65
C ILE A 555 -54.55 -44.56 -2.51
N LEU A 556 -53.61 -44.08 -1.69
CA LEU A 556 -53.11 -44.79 -0.50
C LEU A 556 -54.03 -44.65 0.73
N GLY A 557 -54.89 -43.62 0.78
CA GLY A 557 -55.78 -43.34 1.92
C GLY A 557 -55.09 -42.66 3.11
N ALA A 558 -55.82 -42.44 4.21
CA ALA A 558 -55.38 -41.60 5.34
C ALA A 558 -54.25 -42.19 6.22
N THR A 559 -53.89 -43.46 6.01
CA THR A 559 -52.92 -44.17 6.84
C THR A 559 -51.54 -44.33 6.19
N GLY A 560 -51.32 -43.91 4.95
CA GLY A 560 -50.02 -44.03 4.27
C GLY A 560 -49.64 -42.76 3.51
N THR A 561 -48.35 -42.49 3.37
CA THR A 561 -47.84 -41.37 2.56
C THR A 561 -46.73 -41.84 1.64
N ALA A 562 -46.55 -41.20 0.50
CA ALA A 562 -45.50 -41.42 -0.46
C ALA A 562 -44.86 -40.09 -0.84
N THR A 563 -43.53 -40.08 -0.86
CA THR A 563 -42.71 -38.95 -1.36
C THR A 563 -42.01 -39.36 -2.64
N ILE A 564 -41.88 -38.41 -3.57
CA ILE A 564 -41.33 -38.66 -4.92
C ILE A 564 -40.08 -37.83 -5.13
N THR A 565 -39.04 -38.48 -5.66
CA THR A 565 -37.80 -37.82 -6.08
C THR A 565 -37.47 -38.16 -7.53
N GLY A 566 -36.96 -37.18 -8.26
CA GLY A 566 -36.46 -37.37 -9.62
C GLY A 566 -37.53 -37.59 -10.70
N ALA A 567 -38.77 -37.13 -10.50
CA ALA A 567 -39.83 -37.30 -11.49
C ALA A 567 -39.56 -36.57 -12.81
N GLY A 568 -39.50 -37.36 -13.86
CA GLY A 568 -39.40 -36.90 -15.24
C GLY A 568 -39.75 -38.01 -16.23
N ASN A 569 -39.39 -37.79 -17.49
CA ASN A 569 -39.78 -38.69 -18.60
C ASN A 569 -39.06 -40.04 -18.57
N THR A 570 -38.03 -40.19 -17.74
CA THR A 570 -37.25 -41.43 -17.59
C THR A 570 -37.64 -42.26 -16.37
N GLY A 571 -38.51 -41.72 -15.49
CA GLY A 571 -38.89 -42.39 -14.24
C GLY A 571 -38.86 -41.49 -13.00
N PHE A 572 -38.92 -42.14 -11.83
CA PHE A 572 -38.84 -41.54 -10.48
C PHE A 572 -38.65 -42.62 -9.41
N THR A 573 -38.28 -42.20 -8.20
CA THR A 573 -38.30 -43.05 -7.00
C THR A 573 -39.47 -42.66 -6.11
N VAL A 574 -40.20 -43.66 -5.62
CA VAL A 574 -41.29 -43.57 -4.65
C VAL A 574 -40.82 -44.10 -3.31
N THR A 575 -40.90 -43.30 -2.26
CA THR A 575 -40.60 -43.72 -0.88
C THR A 575 -41.89 -43.74 -0.08
N PHE A 576 -42.28 -44.89 0.46
CA PHE A 576 -43.49 -45.06 1.27
C PHE A 576 -43.22 -44.80 2.75
N ALA A 577 -44.12 -44.08 3.41
CA ALA A 577 -44.00 -43.61 4.79
C ALA A 577 -45.39 -43.49 5.46
N GLY A 578 -45.47 -42.81 6.59
CA GLY A 578 -46.70 -42.75 7.39
C GLY A 578 -46.97 -44.11 8.04
N GLY A 579 -48.21 -44.59 8.00
CA GLY A 579 -48.53 -45.96 8.45
C GLY A 579 -48.13 -47.07 7.47
N LEU A 580 -47.47 -46.73 6.35
CA LEU A 580 -46.71 -47.68 5.50
C LEU A 580 -45.20 -47.59 5.76
N ALA A 581 -44.77 -46.81 6.76
CA ALA A 581 -43.36 -46.78 7.15
C ALA A 581 -42.94 -48.15 7.72
N GLY A 582 -41.77 -48.64 7.31
CA GLY A 582 -41.26 -49.93 7.80
C GLY A 582 -41.99 -51.18 7.32
N THR A 583 -42.90 -51.07 6.34
CA THR A 583 -43.65 -52.22 5.79
C THR A 583 -43.24 -52.54 4.36
N ASP A 584 -43.17 -53.82 4.00
CA ASP A 584 -42.98 -54.29 2.61
C ASP A 584 -44.25 -53.96 1.80
N VAL A 585 -44.19 -52.91 0.98
CA VAL A 585 -45.32 -52.47 0.16
C VAL A 585 -45.26 -53.22 -1.18
N PRO A 586 -46.35 -53.85 -1.64
CA PRO A 586 -46.36 -54.51 -2.95
C PRO A 586 -45.87 -53.61 -4.08
N SER A 587 -45.16 -54.19 -5.05
CA SER A 587 -44.62 -53.45 -6.19
C SER A 587 -45.70 -52.66 -6.95
N ILE A 588 -45.42 -51.39 -7.21
CA ILE A 588 -46.22 -50.52 -8.05
C ILE A 588 -46.24 -51.13 -9.45
N ALA A 589 -47.42 -51.21 -10.06
CA ALA A 589 -47.52 -51.52 -11.47
C ALA A 589 -47.65 -50.23 -12.29
N VAL A 590 -46.85 -50.10 -13.36
CA VAL A 590 -47.12 -49.11 -14.40
C VAL A 590 -48.13 -49.73 -15.35
N VAL A 591 -49.35 -49.19 -15.35
CA VAL A 591 -50.45 -49.70 -16.17
C VAL A 591 -50.53 -48.88 -17.46
N GLN A 592 -50.66 -49.58 -18.59
CA GLN A 592 -50.59 -48.99 -19.93
C GLN A 592 -51.52 -47.79 -20.10
N GLY A 593 -50.93 -46.66 -20.50
CA GLY A 593 -51.61 -45.61 -21.24
C GLY A 593 -51.19 -45.61 -22.71
N THR A 594 -51.47 -44.53 -23.42
CA THR A 594 -51.20 -44.40 -24.87
C THR A 594 -49.69 -44.25 -25.16
N GLY A 595 -49.24 -44.57 -26.37
CA GLY A 595 -47.85 -44.35 -26.83
C GLY A 595 -46.92 -45.57 -26.72
N THR A 596 -45.71 -45.46 -27.27
CA THR A 596 -44.72 -46.55 -27.32
C THR A 596 -43.59 -46.29 -26.34
N TYR A 597 -43.55 -47.04 -25.23
CA TYR A 597 -42.47 -47.04 -24.24
C TYR A 597 -42.44 -48.38 -23.52
N THR A 598 -41.35 -48.68 -22.83
CA THR A 598 -41.31 -49.78 -21.85
C THR A 598 -41.19 -49.21 -20.45
N SER A 599 -41.75 -49.93 -19.48
CA SER A 599 -41.70 -49.56 -18.07
C SER A 599 -41.21 -50.73 -17.24
N ALA A 600 -40.38 -50.44 -16.25
CA ALA A 600 -39.98 -51.40 -15.23
C ALA A 600 -40.13 -50.76 -13.85
N VAL A 601 -40.50 -51.56 -12.86
CA VAL A 601 -40.50 -51.13 -11.46
C VAL A 601 -39.54 -52.02 -10.70
N ARG A 602 -38.65 -51.38 -9.95
CA ARG A 602 -37.60 -52.01 -9.16
C ARG A 602 -37.81 -51.65 -7.70
N GLU A 603 -37.99 -52.64 -6.83
CA GLU A 603 -37.95 -52.42 -5.38
C GLU A 603 -36.52 -52.09 -4.97
N ALA A 604 -36.18 -50.80 -4.96
CA ALA A 604 -34.83 -50.32 -4.70
C ALA A 604 -34.42 -50.53 -3.24
N ALA A 605 -35.39 -50.52 -2.30
CA ALA A 605 -35.18 -50.87 -0.90
C ALA A 605 -36.44 -51.47 -0.29
N LYS A 606 -36.34 -52.67 0.28
CA LYS A 606 -37.49 -53.33 0.93
C LYS A 606 -37.81 -52.71 2.28
N GLY A 607 -39.09 -52.49 2.57
CA GLY A 607 -39.57 -52.03 3.87
C GLY A 607 -39.61 -53.17 4.88
N GLY A 608 -39.19 -52.92 6.11
CA GLY A 608 -39.17 -53.95 7.16
C GLY A 608 -38.35 -53.57 8.38
N THR A 609 -38.35 -54.47 9.37
CA THR A 609 -37.43 -54.41 10.51
C THR A 609 -36.07 -54.98 10.11
N GLY A 610 -34.99 -54.27 10.39
CA GLY A 610 -33.64 -54.78 10.17
C GLY A 610 -33.23 -55.84 11.19
N ILE A 611 -32.09 -56.48 10.93
CA ILE A 611 -31.53 -57.56 11.77
C ILE A 611 -30.56 -57.06 12.85
N LEU A 612 -30.01 -55.84 12.76
CA LEU A 612 -28.95 -55.31 13.62
C LEU A 612 -29.42 -54.62 14.92
N GLY A 613 -30.71 -54.68 15.23
CA GLY A 613 -31.29 -54.08 16.44
C GLY A 613 -31.49 -52.56 16.36
N ALA A 614 -32.33 -52.02 17.26
CA ALA A 614 -32.72 -50.60 17.23
C ALA A 614 -31.55 -49.68 17.60
N GLY A 615 -31.33 -48.62 16.81
CA GLY A 615 -30.25 -47.65 17.03
C GLY A 615 -28.90 -48.04 16.40
N ALA A 616 -28.79 -49.21 15.78
CA ALA A 616 -27.65 -49.56 14.95
C ALA A 616 -27.68 -48.76 13.64
N THR A 617 -26.50 -48.43 13.12
CA THR A 617 -26.36 -47.81 11.80
C THR A 617 -25.42 -48.65 10.94
N VAL A 618 -25.65 -48.65 9.63
CA VAL A 618 -24.73 -49.27 8.68
C VAL A 618 -24.48 -48.34 7.50
N ALA A 619 -23.22 -48.18 7.11
CA ALA A 619 -22.87 -47.58 5.83
C ALA A 619 -22.40 -48.67 4.87
N VAL A 620 -22.93 -48.64 3.64
CA VAL A 620 -22.66 -49.63 2.59
C VAL A 620 -21.76 -48.97 1.55
N SER A 621 -20.64 -49.62 1.19
CA SER A 621 -19.76 -49.12 0.13
C SER A 621 -20.43 -49.19 -1.25
N THR A 622 -19.71 -48.74 -2.28
CA THR A 622 -20.08 -49.05 -3.67
C THR A 622 -20.25 -50.56 -3.84
N ILE A 623 -21.36 -50.95 -4.47
CA ILE A 623 -21.75 -52.34 -4.68
C ILE A 623 -21.27 -52.77 -6.06
N THR A 624 -20.55 -53.89 -6.13
CA THR A 624 -20.14 -54.54 -7.37
C THR A 624 -20.72 -55.96 -7.43
N ASP A 625 -20.62 -56.60 -8.60
CA ASP A 625 -20.95 -58.03 -8.76
C ASP A 625 -20.03 -58.94 -7.94
N THR A 626 -18.93 -58.42 -7.41
CA THR A 626 -17.96 -59.15 -6.58
C THR A 626 -18.10 -58.88 -5.07
N GLY A 627 -18.93 -57.91 -4.66
CA GLY A 627 -19.15 -57.61 -3.24
C GLY A 627 -19.26 -56.14 -2.86
N TYR A 628 -19.19 -55.88 -1.55
CA TYR A 628 -19.19 -54.56 -0.91
C TYR A 628 -18.74 -54.69 0.55
N THR A 629 -18.47 -53.57 1.22
CA THR A 629 -18.17 -53.51 2.64
C THR A 629 -19.29 -52.85 3.44
N LEU A 630 -19.40 -53.25 4.70
CA LEU A 630 -20.35 -52.77 5.69
C LEU A 630 -19.57 -52.13 6.84
N LEU A 631 -19.81 -50.85 7.12
CA LEU A 631 -19.31 -50.17 8.29
C LEU A 631 -20.40 -50.13 9.36
N LEU A 632 -20.21 -50.86 10.46
CA LEU A 632 -21.18 -50.98 11.55
C LEU A 632 -20.97 -49.88 12.59
N GLY A 633 -22.05 -49.19 12.96
CA GLY A 633 -22.01 -48.06 13.89
C GLY A 633 -23.28 -47.91 14.73
N GLY A 634 -23.53 -46.70 15.24
CA GLY A 634 -24.65 -46.43 16.15
C GLY A 634 -24.43 -47.13 17.48
N THR A 635 -25.43 -47.86 17.97
CA THR A 635 -25.31 -48.69 19.19
C THR A 635 -24.28 -49.82 19.08
N LEU A 636 -23.80 -50.15 17.87
CA LEU A 636 -22.77 -51.15 17.64
C LEU A 636 -21.35 -50.57 17.60
N ALA A 637 -21.19 -49.24 17.64
CA ALA A 637 -19.87 -48.62 17.69
C ALA A 637 -19.18 -48.97 19.03
N GLY A 638 -17.90 -49.33 18.98
CA GLY A 638 -17.13 -49.69 20.18
C GLY A 638 -17.17 -51.17 20.56
N ILE A 639 -17.93 -51.99 19.84
CA ILE A 639 -18.21 -53.40 20.17
C ILE A 639 -17.69 -54.29 19.05
N ASP A 640 -16.99 -55.38 19.40
CA ASP A 640 -16.70 -56.48 18.48
C ASP A 640 -18.00 -57.26 18.22
N VAL A 641 -18.57 -57.06 17.04
CA VAL A 641 -19.81 -57.62 16.52
C VAL A 641 -19.51 -58.95 15.85
N ASP A 642 -20.30 -59.98 16.15
CA ASP A 642 -20.16 -61.27 15.47
C ASP A 642 -20.30 -61.09 13.95
N ALA A 643 -19.38 -61.69 13.18
CA ALA A 643 -19.43 -61.71 11.72
C ALA A 643 -20.81 -62.16 11.22
N LEU A 644 -21.40 -61.36 10.31
CA LEU A 644 -22.61 -61.73 9.59
C LEU A 644 -22.34 -63.03 8.83
N THR A 645 -23.36 -63.88 8.69
CA THR A 645 -23.26 -65.08 7.84
C THR A 645 -24.21 -64.96 6.65
N ILE A 646 -24.01 -65.81 5.65
CA ILE A 646 -24.85 -65.86 4.45
C ILE A 646 -25.81 -67.04 4.54
N ALA A 647 -27.07 -66.81 4.17
CA ALA A 647 -28.06 -67.87 3.97
C ALA A 647 -28.83 -67.68 2.66
N GLY A 648 -29.46 -68.76 2.19
CA GLY A 648 -30.42 -68.72 1.07
C GLY A 648 -29.84 -68.23 -0.26
N ALA A 649 -28.54 -68.43 -0.50
CA ALA A 649 -27.89 -67.98 -1.72
C ALA A 649 -28.38 -68.76 -2.95
N THR A 650 -28.78 -68.05 -4.01
CA THR A 650 -29.25 -68.61 -5.28
C THR A 650 -28.48 -67.94 -6.41
N GLY A 651 -27.82 -68.73 -7.26
CA GLY A 651 -27.00 -68.23 -8.38
C GLY A 651 -25.64 -67.64 -7.97
N THR A 652 -25.39 -67.45 -6.68
CA THR A 652 -24.14 -66.88 -6.15
C THR A 652 -23.58 -67.70 -4.98
N GLU A 653 -22.26 -67.71 -4.84
CA GLU A 653 -21.59 -68.02 -3.57
C GLU A 653 -21.25 -66.71 -2.87
N ALA A 654 -21.62 -66.59 -1.60
CA ALA A 654 -21.33 -65.39 -0.82
C ALA A 654 -20.69 -65.75 0.53
N THR A 655 -19.74 -64.92 0.94
CA THR A 655 -19.05 -65.03 2.24
C THR A 655 -18.94 -63.66 2.87
N VAL A 656 -18.90 -63.59 4.19
CA VAL A 656 -18.58 -62.37 4.92
C VAL A 656 -17.26 -62.57 5.62
N VAL A 657 -16.37 -61.58 5.49
CA VAL A 657 -15.07 -61.56 6.15
C VAL A 657 -15.00 -60.29 6.98
N GLU A 658 -14.76 -60.45 8.28
CA GLU A 658 -14.43 -59.34 9.18
C GLU A 658 -13.04 -58.80 8.79
N THR A 659 -12.98 -57.58 8.27
CA THR A 659 -11.72 -56.95 7.82
C THR A 659 -11.13 -56.04 8.89
N THR A 660 -11.98 -55.46 9.72
CA THR A 660 -11.60 -54.65 10.88
C THR A 660 -12.51 -54.97 12.04
N LYS A 661 -11.95 -55.35 13.20
CA LYS A 661 -12.69 -55.65 14.43
C LYS A 661 -13.24 -54.40 15.10
N GLY A 662 -14.44 -54.47 15.65
CA GLY A 662 -14.95 -53.42 16.53
C GLY A 662 -14.24 -53.44 17.89
N GLY A 663 -14.16 -52.29 18.57
CA GLY A 663 -13.48 -52.16 19.85
C GLY A 663 -13.32 -50.72 20.30
N ALA A 664 -12.47 -50.43 21.29
CA ALA A 664 -12.39 -49.07 21.84
C ALA A 664 -11.84 -47.99 20.88
N GLY A 665 -11.25 -48.40 19.74
CA GLY A 665 -10.51 -47.51 18.84
C GLY A 665 -9.29 -46.87 19.50
N ILE A 666 -8.61 -45.95 18.79
CA ILE A 666 -7.50 -45.18 19.38
C ILE A 666 -7.89 -43.75 19.73
N LEU A 667 -8.96 -43.19 19.15
CA LEU A 667 -9.37 -41.79 19.35
C LEU A 667 -10.20 -41.54 20.63
N GLY A 668 -10.68 -42.59 21.28
CA GLY A 668 -11.52 -42.50 22.48
C GLY A 668 -13.01 -42.34 22.18
N ALA A 669 -13.84 -42.46 23.22
CA ALA A 669 -15.29 -42.49 23.08
C ALA A 669 -15.86 -41.16 22.57
N GLY A 670 -16.76 -41.23 21.58
CA GLY A 670 -17.42 -40.05 20.99
C GLY A 670 -16.56 -39.25 20.01
N ALA A 671 -15.28 -39.62 19.85
CA ALA A 671 -14.43 -39.07 18.81
C ALA A 671 -14.74 -39.74 17.47
N THR A 672 -14.66 -38.98 16.38
CA THR A 672 -14.83 -39.53 15.03
C THR A 672 -13.63 -39.16 14.16
N ALA A 673 -13.35 -39.95 13.15
CA ALA A 673 -12.42 -39.61 12.09
C ALA A 673 -13.09 -39.79 10.73
N THR A 674 -12.69 -38.98 9.76
CA THR A 674 -12.98 -39.21 8.35
C THR A 674 -11.67 -39.44 7.63
N VAL A 675 -11.56 -40.56 6.91
CA VAL A 675 -10.36 -40.93 6.16
C VAL A 675 -10.62 -40.77 4.66
N THR A 676 -9.77 -39.99 4.00
CA THR A 676 -9.82 -39.78 2.55
C THR A 676 -8.46 -40.01 1.92
N GLY A 677 -8.41 -40.15 0.60
CA GLY A 677 -7.14 -40.10 -0.11
C GLY A 677 -6.41 -38.78 0.11
N PHE A 678 -5.14 -38.80 -0.22
CA PHE A 678 -4.24 -37.66 -0.05
C PHE A 678 -4.78 -36.40 -0.77
N GLY A 679 -4.80 -35.25 -0.09
CA GLY A 679 -5.39 -34.00 -0.59
C GLY A 679 -6.91 -34.02 -0.82
N GLY A 680 -7.64 -34.99 -0.27
CA GLY A 680 -9.05 -35.23 -0.58
C GLY A 680 -9.28 -36.00 -1.89
N GLY A 681 -8.20 -36.50 -2.52
CA GLY A 681 -8.24 -37.29 -3.74
C GLY A 681 -8.58 -38.76 -3.52
N THR A 682 -8.23 -39.59 -4.51
CA THR A 682 -8.40 -41.04 -4.45
C THR A 682 -7.52 -41.65 -3.37
N PHE A 683 -8.09 -42.57 -2.57
CA PHE A 683 -7.32 -43.36 -1.60
C PHE A 683 -6.48 -44.40 -2.33
N ASP A 684 -5.15 -44.33 -2.19
CA ASP A 684 -4.20 -45.22 -2.84
C ASP A 684 -2.96 -45.47 -1.97
N THR A 685 -1.93 -46.09 -2.54
CA THR A 685 -0.69 -46.44 -1.82
C THR A 685 0.22 -45.25 -1.53
N THR A 686 -0.16 -44.02 -1.93
CA THR A 686 0.63 -42.82 -1.63
C THR A 686 0.40 -42.31 -0.21
N GLY A 687 -0.75 -42.64 0.38
CA GLY A 687 -1.14 -42.25 1.73
C GLY A 687 -2.59 -41.78 1.82
N PHE A 688 -2.93 -41.13 2.93
CA PHE A 688 -4.31 -40.71 3.24
C PHE A 688 -4.35 -39.53 4.23
N GLN A 689 -5.50 -38.87 4.34
CA GLN A 689 -5.76 -37.81 5.31
C GLN A 689 -6.78 -38.27 6.34
N VAL A 690 -6.63 -37.80 7.57
CA VAL A 690 -7.50 -38.03 8.72
C VAL A 690 -8.01 -36.67 9.19
N THR A 691 -9.31 -36.43 9.04
CA THR A 691 -10.00 -35.27 9.62
C THR A 691 -10.65 -35.69 10.93
N PHE A 692 -10.31 -35.02 12.03
CA PHE A 692 -10.82 -35.35 13.35
C PHE A 692 -12.12 -34.61 13.65
N GLY A 693 -13.10 -35.31 14.21
CA GLY A 693 -14.43 -34.80 14.53
C GLY A 693 -14.98 -35.35 15.85
N GLY A 694 -16.29 -35.18 16.05
CA GLY A 694 -16.94 -35.59 17.30
C GLY A 694 -16.40 -34.78 18.48
N THR A 695 -16.05 -35.46 19.58
CA THR A 695 -15.44 -34.81 20.76
C THR A 695 -14.05 -34.22 20.51
N LEU A 696 -13.38 -34.59 19.41
CA LEU A 696 -12.10 -34.03 18.99
C LEU A 696 -12.22 -32.92 17.92
N ALA A 697 -13.45 -32.59 17.51
CA ALA A 697 -13.69 -31.51 16.57
C ALA A 697 -13.16 -30.18 17.13
N ASN A 698 -12.54 -29.38 16.28
CA ASN A 698 -12.08 -28.03 16.61
C ASN A 698 -11.06 -27.94 17.75
N LEU A 699 -10.32 -29.02 18.03
CA LEU A 699 -9.20 -29.04 18.99
C LEU A 699 -7.88 -29.15 18.26
N ASN A 700 -6.82 -28.55 18.79
CA ASN A 700 -5.45 -28.81 18.36
C ASN A 700 -5.00 -30.16 18.95
N LEU A 701 -4.59 -31.12 18.10
CA LEU A 701 -4.34 -32.50 18.53
C LEU A 701 -2.86 -32.88 18.39
N ALA A 702 -2.42 -33.81 19.23
CA ALA A 702 -1.12 -34.45 19.05
C ALA A 702 -1.06 -35.21 17.71
N PRO A 703 0.11 -35.30 17.06
CA PRO A 703 0.24 -36.02 15.80
C PRO A 703 0.04 -37.53 15.99
N LEU A 704 -0.65 -38.15 15.03
CA LEU A 704 -0.58 -39.58 14.78
C LEU A 704 0.87 -39.95 14.48
N THR A 705 1.29 -41.13 14.92
CA THR A 705 2.56 -41.73 14.48
C THR A 705 2.27 -42.95 13.63
N VAL A 706 3.05 -43.14 12.57
CA VAL A 706 2.93 -44.28 11.66
C VAL A 706 4.21 -45.12 11.72
N ALA A 707 4.08 -46.43 11.73
CA ALA A 707 5.17 -47.36 11.49
C ALA A 707 4.83 -48.22 10.27
N VAL A 708 5.76 -48.32 9.32
CA VAL A 708 5.57 -49.01 8.04
C VAL A 708 6.56 -50.16 7.93
N GLU A 709 6.09 -51.33 7.52
CA GLU A 709 6.91 -52.50 7.19
C GLU A 709 6.92 -52.69 5.67
N GLY A 710 8.11 -52.77 5.06
CA GLY A 710 8.30 -52.88 3.60
C GLY A 710 8.53 -51.55 2.86
N GLY A 711 8.21 -50.42 3.50
CA GLY A 711 8.45 -49.06 2.99
C GLY A 711 8.78 -48.07 4.11
N THR A 712 8.53 -46.78 3.87
CA THR A 712 8.61 -45.74 4.91
C THR A 712 7.36 -44.88 4.93
N GLY A 713 7.06 -44.26 6.07
CA GLY A 713 5.93 -43.34 6.19
C GLY A 713 6.13 -42.32 7.29
N PHE A 714 5.44 -41.19 7.17
CA PHE A 714 5.44 -40.14 8.17
C PHE A 714 4.06 -39.46 8.20
N VAL A 715 3.80 -38.71 9.28
CA VAL A 715 2.56 -37.94 9.45
C VAL A 715 2.90 -36.46 9.47
N GLY A 716 2.21 -35.69 8.64
CA GLY A 716 2.24 -34.24 8.66
C GLY A 716 0.87 -33.65 8.98
N GLU A 717 0.83 -32.65 9.85
CA GLU A 717 -0.36 -31.86 10.14
C GLU A 717 -0.60 -30.85 9.01
N THR A 718 -1.75 -30.95 8.34
CA THR A 718 -2.09 -30.10 7.18
C THR A 718 -3.16 -29.05 7.50
N ALA A 719 -3.86 -29.18 8.62
CA ALA A 719 -4.71 -28.16 9.19
C ALA A 719 -4.59 -28.22 10.72
N LYS A 720 -4.20 -27.10 11.33
CA LYS A 720 -4.11 -26.94 12.78
C LYS A 720 -5.51 -26.77 13.34
N GLY A 721 -5.98 -27.73 14.14
CA GLY A 721 -7.25 -27.62 14.82
C GLY A 721 -7.23 -26.59 15.93
N GLY A 722 -8.39 -26.09 16.34
CA GLY A 722 -8.50 -25.08 17.40
C GLY A 722 -8.78 -23.66 16.90
N PRO A 723 -8.62 -22.66 17.79
CA PRO A 723 -8.77 -21.25 17.44
C PRO A 723 -7.87 -20.84 16.27
N ILE A 724 -8.39 -19.99 15.40
CA ILE A 724 -7.63 -19.40 14.30
C ILE A 724 -6.75 -18.26 14.82
N ASP A 725 -5.45 -18.28 14.48
CA ASP A 725 -4.46 -17.29 14.94
C ASP A 725 -4.40 -16.05 14.01
N ASN A 726 -5.53 -15.59 13.47
CA ASN A 726 -5.58 -14.42 12.58
C ASN A 726 -5.22 -13.11 13.28
N LYS A 727 -5.09 -13.10 14.61
CA LYS A 727 -4.69 -11.95 15.41
C LYS A 727 -3.17 -11.84 15.61
N GLY A 728 -2.42 -12.81 15.11
CA GLY A 728 -0.99 -12.99 15.33
C GLY A 728 -0.72 -14.02 16.42
N ASN A 729 0.37 -14.79 16.26
CA ASN A 729 0.86 -15.72 17.27
C ASN A 729 1.37 -15.00 18.52
N THR A 730 1.80 -13.75 18.39
CA THR A 730 2.16 -12.91 19.53
C THR A 730 1.70 -11.48 19.28
N ILE A 731 1.09 -10.87 20.29
CA ILE A 731 0.68 -9.46 20.30
C ILE A 731 1.52 -8.77 21.38
N THR A 732 2.24 -7.72 21.01
CA THR A 732 3.11 -6.98 21.93
C THR A 732 2.75 -5.49 21.92
N PRO A 733 2.47 -4.89 23.08
CA PRO A 733 2.32 -3.44 23.20
C PRO A 733 3.60 -2.73 22.75
N THR A 734 3.46 -1.66 21.98
CA THR A 734 4.60 -0.95 21.38
C THR A 734 5.02 0.27 22.20
N GLY A 735 4.15 0.75 23.09
CA GLY A 735 4.27 2.06 23.73
C GLY A 735 4.08 3.23 22.75
N ASN A 736 3.61 2.98 21.53
CA ASN A 736 3.35 3.96 20.49
C ASN A 736 1.84 4.17 20.31
N HIS A 737 1.43 5.36 19.91
CA HIS A 737 0.04 5.76 19.73
C HIS A 737 -0.18 6.28 18.30
N ALA A 738 -1.38 6.08 17.77
CA ALA A 738 -1.71 6.64 16.45
C ALA A 738 -1.72 8.18 16.49
N PRO A 739 -1.27 8.86 15.42
CA PRO A 739 -1.42 10.30 15.30
C PRO A 739 -2.89 10.76 15.40
N ASP A 740 -3.15 11.83 16.14
CA ASP A 740 -4.47 12.49 16.16
C ASP A 740 -4.60 13.40 14.95
N VAL A 741 -5.54 13.11 14.03
CA VAL A 741 -5.70 13.84 12.78
C VAL A 741 -6.96 14.71 12.79
N THR A 742 -6.82 15.94 12.30
CA THR A 742 -7.91 16.88 12.15
C THR A 742 -7.97 17.41 10.72
N VAL A 743 -9.19 17.57 10.23
CA VAL A 743 -9.48 18.20 8.95
C VAL A 743 -10.60 19.22 9.14
N PRO A 744 -10.64 20.28 8.34
CA PRO A 744 -11.74 21.23 8.35
C PRO A 744 -13.05 20.58 7.89
N GLY A 745 -14.17 21.26 8.22
CA GLY A 745 -15.50 20.84 7.78
C GLY A 745 -15.66 20.80 6.26
N GLY A 746 -16.81 20.33 5.79
CA GLY A 746 -17.06 20.19 4.35
C GLY A 746 -17.17 21.54 3.61
N TYR A 747 -16.85 21.52 2.32
CA TYR A 747 -16.87 22.68 1.43
C TYR A 747 -17.81 22.45 0.25
N THR A 748 -18.43 23.52 -0.26
CA THR A 748 -19.12 23.50 -1.56
C THR A 748 -18.34 24.36 -2.54
N ILE A 749 -17.93 23.78 -3.67
CA ILE A 749 -17.05 24.43 -4.67
C ILE A 749 -17.71 24.47 -6.06
N PRO A 750 -17.34 25.43 -6.92
CA PRO A 750 -17.74 25.40 -8.32
C PRO A 750 -17.11 24.21 -9.08
N PRO A 751 -17.76 23.68 -10.13
CA PRO A 751 -17.21 22.61 -10.96
C PRO A 751 -16.00 23.11 -11.78
N ARG A 752 -15.06 22.22 -12.11
CA ARG A 752 -13.85 22.52 -12.90
C ARG A 752 -12.97 23.64 -12.32
N THR A 753 -12.88 23.73 -11.00
CA THR A 753 -12.05 24.72 -10.31
C THR A 753 -11.07 24.03 -9.37
N PRO A 754 -9.77 24.36 -9.45
CA PRO A 754 -8.76 23.89 -8.51
C PRO A 754 -9.09 24.22 -7.05
N PHE A 755 -8.66 23.35 -6.15
CA PHE A 755 -8.81 23.56 -4.71
C PHE A 755 -7.64 22.99 -3.93
N ALA A 756 -7.44 23.46 -2.71
CA ALA A 756 -6.42 22.95 -1.81
C ALA A 756 -7.03 22.57 -0.46
N LEU A 757 -6.75 21.37 0.02
CA LEU A 757 -7.18 20.88 1.33
C LEU A 757 -5.99 20.92 2.29
N THR A 758 -6.20 21.50 3.46
CA THR A 758 -5.22 21.56 4.55
C THR A 758 -5.80 20.91 5.78
N GLY A 759 -5.08 19.99 6.40
CA GLY A 759 -5.42 19.45 7.72
C GLY A 759 -4.30 19.69 8.73
N ALA A 760 -4.30 18.92 9.81
CA ALA A 760 -3.22 18.90 10.79
C ALA A 760 -3.23 17.57 11.54
N ALA A 761 -2.07 17.16 12.05
CA ALA A 761 -1.95 16.02 12.93
C ALA A 761 -0.95 16.29 14.06
N THR A 762 -1.20 15.67 15.20
CA THR A 762 -0.28 15.65 16.34
C THR A 762 -0.08 14.22 16.80
N ASP A 763 1.17 13.80 16.94
CA ASP A 763 1.50 12.49 17.47
C ASP A 763 1.60 12.54 19.01
N PRO A 764 0.88 11.68 19.77
CA PRO A 764 0.92 11.70 21.23
C PRO A 764 2.30 11.40 21.84
N ASP A 765 3.16 10.68 21.11
CA ASP A 765 4.51 10.31 21.55
C ASP A 765 5.57 11.32 21.10
N GLY A 766 5.18 12.32 20.30
CA GLY A 766 6.05 13.38 19.80
C GLY A 766 6.83 12.99 18.55
N ASP A 767 6.43 11.91 17.87
CA ASP A 767 7.06 11.47 16.63
C ASP A 767 6.73 12.42 15.46
N ALA A 768 7.63 12.48 14.47
CA ALA A 768 7.42 13.28 13.27
C ALA A 768 6.40 12.61 12.36
N VAL A 769 5.41 13.37 11.87
CA VAL A 769 4.32 12.81 11.04
C VAL A 769 4.45 13.19 9.57
N THR A 770 4.08 12.25 8.70
CA THR A 770 3.85 12.48 7.27
C THR A 770 2.36 12.49 6.97
N TYR A 771 1.95 13.20 5.92
CA TYR A 771 0.57 13.44 5.51
C TYR A 771 0.32 12.93 4.10
N MET A 772 -0.86 12.37 3.88
CA MET A 772 -1.34 11.98 2.57
C MET A 772 -2.83 12.30 2.44
N TRP A 773 -3.18 13.09 1.42
CA TRP A 773 -4.56 13.44 1.09
C TRP A 773 -5.05 12.60 -0.09
N GLU A 774 -6.17 11.90 0.10
CA GLU A 774 -6.63 10.86 -0.82
C GLU A 774 -8.14 10.99 -1.02
N GLN A 775 -8.63 10.81 -2.24
CA GLN A 775 -10.06 10.68 -2.45
C GLN A 775 -10.48 9.26 -2.02
N ASN A 776 -11.40 9.16 -1.06
CA ASN A 776 -11.84 7.90 -0.46
C ASN A 776 -13.27 7.52 -0.90
N ASP A 777 -13.67 7.94 -2.10
CA ASP A 777 -14.93 7.53 -2.71
C ASP A 777 -14.70 6.24 -3.52
N PRO A 778 -15.18 5.08 -3.05
CA PRO A 778 -15.11 3.89 -3.86
C PRO A 778 -15.91 4.12 -5.13
N ALA A 779 -15.36 3.68 -6.26
CA ALA A 779 -16.08 3.63 -7.52
C ALA A 779 -17.16 2.51 -7.45
N GLY A 780 -18.22 2.79 -6.69
CA GLY A 780 -19.26 1.84 -6.32
C GLY A 780 -20.21 1.51 -7.46
N ILE A 781 -20.95 0.42 -7.24
CA ILE A 781 -21.87 -0.22 -8.17
C ILE A 781 -23.09 0.68 -8.45
N GLN A 782 -23.10 1.45 -9.54
CA GLN A 782 -24.33 2.08 -10.03
C GLN A 782 -25.17 1.00 -10.75
N GLY A 783 -26.27 0.58 -10.14
CA GLY A 783 -27.25 -0.33 -10.75
C GLY A 783 -26.84 -1.81 -10.86
N GLY A 784 -25.93 -2.29 -10.01
CA GLY A 784 -25.46 -3.69 -10.04
C GLY A 784 -24.17 -3.92 -10.86
N SER A 785 -23.69 -2.92 -11.60
CA SER A 785 -22.45 -3.00 -12.39
C SER A 785 -21.18 -2.84 -11.56
N THR A 786 -20.24 -3.79 -11.67
CA THR A 786 -18.86 -3.70 -11.18
C THR A 786 -17.92 -3.04 -12.20
N ALA A 787 -18.45 -2.45 -13.28
CA ALA A 787 -17.63 -1.86 -14.34
C ALA A 787 -16.87 -0.62 -13.83
N GLY A 788 -15.55 -0.61 -14.04
CA GLY A 788 -14.71 0.55 -13.80
C GLY A 788 -14.89 1.65 -14.85
N THR A 789 -14.11 2.72 -14.72
CA THR A 789 -14.04 3.79 -15.71
C THR A 789 -12.62 3.87 -16.24
N ALA A 790 -12.44 3.66 -17.54
CA ALA A 790 -11.15 3.83 -18.19
C ALA A 790 -10.55 5.21 -17.86
N LEU A 791 -9.24 5.27 -17.66
CA LEU A 791 -8.53 6.48 -17.28
C LEU A 791 -8.80 7.62 -18.27
N VAL A 792 -8.72 7.32 -19.57
CA VAL A 792 -8.90 8.25 -20.69
C VAL A 792 -10.36 8.65 -20.97
N ASN A 793 -11.32 8.21 -20.15
CA ASN A 793 -12.71 8.62 -20.31
C ASN A 793 -12.87 10.13 -19.99
N GLN A 794 -13.29 10.90 -21.00
CA GLN A 794 -13.57 12.34 -20.91
C GLN A 794 -14.84 12.66 -20.11
N THR A 795 -15.60 11.66 -19.69
CA THR A 795 -16.83 11.79 -18.90
C THR A 795 -16.76 10.86 -17.69
N LYS A 796 -16.35 11.40 -16.54
CA LYS A 796 -16.33 10.70 -15.25
C LYS A 796 -17.53 11.16 -14.41
N THR A 797 -18.47 10.24 -14.16
CA THR A 797 -19.76 10.58 -13.51
C THR A 797 -19.78 10.31 -12.01
N ASN A 798 -18.92 9.44 -11.50
CA ASN A 798 -18.84 9.07 -10.09
C ASN A 798 -17.46 8.47 -9.74
N GLY A 799 -17.25 8.13 -8.46
CA GLY A 799 -16.07 7.45 -7.97
C GLY A 799 -14.84 8.34 -7.90
N VAL A 800 -13.69 7.68 -7.79
CA VAL A 800 -12.36 8.31 -7.73
C VAL A 800 -11.97 9.00 -9.04
N VAL A 801 -11.51 10.24 -8.93
CA VAL A 801 -11.05 11.08 -10.04
C VAL A 801 -9.69 11.75 -9.79
N PHE A 802 -9.19 11.71 -8.55
CA PHE A 802 -7.86 12.17 -8.16
C PHE A 802 -7.02 10.99 -7.68
N ARG A 803 -5.80 10.86 -8.18
CA ARG A 803 -4.82 9.88 -7.70
C ARG A 803 -4.39 10.17 -6.25
N GLN A 804 -3.80 9.17 -5.62
CA GLN A 804 -3.35 9.21 -4.23
C GLN A 804 -2.23 10.25 -4.01
N LEU A 805 -1.20 10.24 -4.83
CA LEU A 805 -0.06 11.16 -4.76
C LEU A 805 -0.04 12.09 -5.97
N GLY A 806 0.30 13.36 -5.76
CA GLY A 806 0.11 14.45 -6.72
C GLY A 806 1.01 14.41 -7.97
N VAL A 807 1.90 13.43 -8.11
CA VAL A 807 2.79 13.22 -9.27
C VAL A 807 2.83 11.71 -9.53
N GLY A 808 2.95 11.28 -10.80
CA GLY A 808 3.11 9.86 -11.11
C GLY A 808 4.58 9.47 -10.98
N ALA A 809 4.85 8.35 -10.31
CA ALA A 809 6.19 7.81 -10.23
C ALA A 809 6.55 7.10 -11.55
N ASP A 810 7.11 7.79 -12.54
CA ASP A 810 7.50 7.19 -13.83
C ASP A 810 8.82 6.41 -13.71
N ILE A 811 8.74 5.19 -13.18
CA ILE A 811 9.87 4.31 -12.86
C ILE A 811 10.00 3.18 -13.89
N SER A 812 11.17 2.84 -14.42
CA SER A 812 11.21 1.70 -15.37
C SER A 812 10.98 0.33 -14.69
N LEU A 813 10.75 -0.72 -15.49
CA LEU A 813 10.52 -2.09 -14.97
C LEU A 813 11.77 -2.70 -14.32
N GLU A 814 12.97 -2.57 -14.87
CA GLU A 814 14.20 -2.99 -14.15
C GLU A 814 14.51 -2.11 -12.95
N ASP A 815 14.07 -0.85 -12.95
CA ASP A 815 14.18 -0.01 -11.77
C ASP A 815 13.39 -0.58 -10.62
N SER A 816 12.24 -1.18 -10.92
CA SER A 816 11.54 -1.92 -9.90
C SER A 816 12.28 -3.16 -9.39
N LEU A 817 13.07 -3.85 -10.23
CA LEU A 817 13.84 -5.03 -9.82
C LEU A 817 14.94 -4.74 -8.77
N LYS A 818 15.14 -3.47 -8.41
CA LYS A 818 16.06 -3.02 -7.38
C LYS A 818 15.31 -2.77 -6.08
N TYR A 819 15.99 -2.90 -4.96
CA TYR A 819 15.39 -2.46 -3.69
C TYR A 819 15.02 -0.96 -3.82
N HIS A 820 13.85 -0.55 -3.29
CA HIS A 820 12.95 0.47 -3.88
C HIS A 820 13.29 1.22 -5.16
N SER A 821 12.36 0.96 -6.09
CA SER A 821 12.23 1.42 -7.45
C SER A 821 12.35 2.93 -7.63
N PRO A 822 13.28 3.40 -8.47
CA PRO A 822 13.43 4.80 -8.93
C PRO A 822 12.23 5.70 -9.20
N GLY A 823 11.80 6.49 -8.21
CA GLY A 823 10.85 7.59 -8.39
C GLY A 823 9.53 7.41 -7.64
N LEU A 824 9.42 6.40 -6.78
CA LEU A 824 8.22 6.16 -5.95
C LEU A 824 7.88 7.42 -5.17
N ASN A 825 6.59 7.73 -5.13
CA ASN A 825 6.08 8.85 -4.39
C ASN A 825 6.04 8.49 -2.91
N LEU A 826 6.46 9.43 -2.06
CA LEU A 826 6.41 9.26 -0.61
C LEU A 826 5.54 10.34 0.03
N ALA A 827 4.87 9.98 1.12
CA ALA A 827 4.10 10.94 1.91
C ALA A 827 5.03 12.01 2.50
N GLY A 828 4.65 13.29 2.36
CA GLY A 828 5.46 14.43 2.80
C GLY A 828 5.01 15.00 4.15
N THR A 829 5.73 15.99 4.67
CA THR A 829 5.33 16.75 5.88
C THR A 829 4.31 17.86 5.62
N ASN A 830 4.00 18.16 4.36
CA ASN A 830 3.06 19.22 4.03
C ASN A 830 1.62 18.73 4.28
N PRO A 831 0.87 19.31 5.24
CA PRO A 831 -0.50 18.91 5.49
C PRO A 831 -1.48 19.45 4.44
N THR A 832 -0.98 20.19 3.45
CA THR A 832 -1.76 20.76 2.36
C THR A 832 -1.47 20.03 1.05
N ARG A 833 -2.52 19.60 0.35
CA ARG A 833 -2.45 19.12 -1.03
C ARG A 833 -3.37 19.94 -1.93
N THR A 834 -2.88 20.25 -3.12
CA THR A 834 -3.64 20.89 -4.20
C THR A 834 -4.21 19.82 -5.15
N PHE A 835 -5.42 20.05 -5.63
CA PHE A 835 -6.14 19.18 -6.56
C PHE A 835 -6.60 19.99 -7.79
N PRO A 836 -6.04 19.74 -8.99
CA PRO A 836 -4.85 18.92 -9.27
C PRO A 836 -3.57 19.44 -8.61
N ASP A 837 -2.47 18.70 -8.71
CA ASP A 837 -1.18 19.21 -8.23
C ASP A 837 -0.82 20.58 -8.85
N MET A 838 -0.15 21.41 -8.06
CA MET A 838 0.16 22.80 -8.42
C MET A 838 0.99 22.89 -9.71
N LEU A 839 1.93 21.97 -9.94
CA LEU A 839 2.74 21.97 -11.16
C LEU A 839 1.87 21.75 -12.40
N GLN A 840 0.83 20.92 -12.28
CA GLN A 840 -0.12 20.65 -13.36
C GLN A 840 -0.98 21.88 -13.67
N ILE A 841 -1.46 22.57 -12.64
CA ILE A 841 -2.21 23.84 -12.76
C ILE A 841 -1.35 24.90 -13.48
N LEU A 842 -0.09 25.07 -13.06
CA LEU A 842 0.81 26.09 -13.63
C LEU A 842 1.22 25.80 -15.08
N ALA A 843 1.25 24.53 -15.46
CA ALA A 843 1.48 24.08 -16.82
C ALA A 843 0.24 24.18 -17.73
N ASP A 844 -0.91 24.62 -17.20
CA ASP A 844 -2.23 24.55 -17.86
C ASP A 844 -2.59 23.14 -18.34
N ASN A 845 -2.05 22.10 -17.70
CA ASN A 845 -2.24 20.71 -18.09
C ASN A 845 -3.39 20.04 -17.32
N THR A 846 -4.52 20.74 -17.22
CA THR A 846 -5.71 20.28 -16.49
C THR A 846 -6.93 20.33 -17.41
N ASN A 847 -8.01 19.64 -17.02
CA ASN A 847 -9.30 19.79 -17.68
C ASN A 847 -10.07 21.05 -17.24
N ALA A 848 -9.47 21.96 -16.45
CA ALA A 848 -10.13 23.14 -15.92
C ALA A 848 -10.72 23.99 -17.05
N ARG A 849 -9.96 24.22 -18.14
CA ARG A 849 -10.30 25.17 -19.22
C ARG A 849 -11.47 24.74 -20.11
N THR A 850 -11.46 23.50 -20.58
CA THR A 850 -12.43 23.01 -21.57
C THR A 850 -13.38 21.97 -21.00
N GLY A 851 -13.13 21.49 -19.77
CA GLY A 851 -13.77 20.30 -19.22
C GLY A 851 -13.27 19.01 -19.87
N ARG A 852 -12.15 19.06 -20.60
CA ARG A 852 -11.53 17.93 -21.31
C ARG A 852 -10.02 17.96 -21.15
N CYS A 853 -9.40 16.79 -21.22
CA CYS A 853 -7.97 16.68 -21.41
C CYS A 853 -7.65 16.79 -22.91
N GLU A 854 -6.82 17.77 -23.27
CA GLU A 854 -6.45 18.06 -24.65
C GLU A 854 -5.29 17.18 -25.13
N GLY A 855 -5.32 16.77 -26.39
CA GLY A 855 -4.28 15.94 -27.02
C GLY A 855 -4.81 14.66 -27.65
N THR A 856 -3.99 14.02 -28.47
CA THR A 856 -4.35 12.78 -29.16
C THR A 856 -4.02 11.57 -28.28
N VAL A 857 -5.05 10.85 -27.85
CA VAL A 857 -4.88 9.56 -27.15
C VAL A 857 -4.37 8.54 -28.17
N PRO A 858 -3.17 7.96 -28.00
CA PRO A 858 -2.69 6.92 -28.90
C PRO A 858 -3.58 5.67 -28.78
N PRO A 859 -3.60 4.75 -29.76
CA PRO A 859 -4.32 3.48 -29.60
C PRO A 859 -3.64 2.59 -28.56
N ALA A 860 -4.43 1.86 -27.77
CA ALA A 860 -3.93 0.79 -26.91
C ALA A 860 -3.17 -0.26 -27.75
N PRO A 861 -2.07 -0.86 -27.25
CA PRO A 861 -1.56 -0.78 -25.87
C PRO A 861 -0.51 0.33 -25.65
N THR A 862 -0.40 1.31 -26.54
CA THR A 862 0.62 2.37 -26.42
C THR A 862 0.41 3.17 -25.13
N ALA A 863 1.46 3.28 -24.31
CA ALA A 863 1.45 4.07 -23.09
C ALA A 863 1.04 5.52 -23.38
N LEU A 864 0.31 6.12 -22.44
CA LEU A 864 -0.09 7.51 -22.55
C LEU A 864 1.12 8.43 -22.38
N PRO A 865 1.27 9.47 -23.21
CA PRO A 865 2.19 10.57 -22.91
C PRO A 865 1.90 11.15 -21.52
N ILE A 866 2.95 11.45 -20.75
CA ILE A 866 2.86 12.00 -19.39
C ILE A 866 1.80 13.11 -19.29
N PRO A 867 1.79 14.16 -20.16
CA PRO A 867 0.79 15.23 -20.03
C PRO A 867 -0.66 14.76 -20.07
N LEU A 868 -0.99 13.79 -20.94
CA LEU A 868 -2.34 13.24 -21.04
C LEU A 868 -2.71 12.44 -19.79
N ARG A 869 -1.81 11.57 -19.35
CA ARG A 869 -2.01 10.74 -18.14
C ARG A 869 -2.21 11.60 -16.90
N GLU A 870 -1.37 12.62 -16.73
CA GLU A 870 -1.45 13.61 -15.66
C GLU A 870 -2.84 14.26 -15.62
N CYS A 871 -3.32 14.79 -16.75
CA CYS A 871 -4.64 15.44 -16.79
C CYS A 871 -5.80 14.45 -16.47
N PHE A 872 -5.74 13.21 -16.95
CA PHE A 872 -6.80 12.22 -16.72
C PHE A 872 -6.83 11.62 -15.31
N SER A 873 -5.69 11.65 -14.61
CA SER A 873 -5.52 11.06 -13.27
C SER A 873 -5.72 12.07 -12.13
N GLU A 874 -5.77 13.36 -12.45
CA GLU A 874 -6.10 14.48 -11.56
C GLU A 874 -7.27 15.26 -12.15
N TRP A 875 -8.42 14.60 -12.32
CA TRP A 875 -9.54 15.14 -13.09
C TRP A 875 -10.45 16.03 -12.24
N LEU A 876 -10.55 17.31 -12.58
CA LEU A 876 -11.51 18.20 -11.93
C LEU A 876 -12.95 17.82 -12.33
N PRO A 877 -13.86 17.58 -11.36
CA PRO A 877 -15.24 17.22 -11.65
C PRO A 877 -15.95 18.23 -12.56
N THR A 878 -16.61 17.72 -13.60
CA THR A 878 -17.49 18.50 -14.47
C THR A 878 -18.92 18.47 -13.91
N THR A 879 -19.86 19.15 -14.58
CA THR A 879 -21.29 19.06 -14.26
C THR A 879 -21.87 17.65 -14.43
N ASP A 880 -21.18 16.77 -15.18
CA ASP A 880 -21.56 15.37 -15.37
C ASP A 880 -21.25 14.51 -14.13
N TYR A 881 -20.41 14.99 -13.21
CA TYR A 881 -20.14 14.29 -11.96
C TYR A 881 -21.36 14.39 -11.05
N VAL A 882 -22.10 13.28 -10.97
CA VAL A 882 -23.31 13.13 -10.14
C VAL A 882 -23.02 12.35 -8.85
N GLY A 883 -21.84 11.72 -8.75
CA GLY A 883 -21.41 10.91 -7.62
C GLY A 883 -22.31 9.69 -7.35
N PHE A 884 -22.13 9.05 -6.20
CA PHE A 884 -22.88 7.84 -5.85
C PHE A 884 -24.26 8.20 -5.29
N LEU A 885 -25.33 7.50 -5.73
CA LEU A 885 -26.72 7.80 -5.34
C LEU A 885 -27.13 9.27 -5.55
N SER A 886 -26.55 9.94 -6.56
CA SER A 886 -26.75 11.37 -6.84
C SER A 886 -26.23 12.32 -5.75
N ASP A 887 -25.35 11.85 -4.85
CA ASP A 887 -24.56 12.70 -3.96
C ASP A 887 -23.33 13.26 -4.71
N ARG A 888 -23.34 14.55 -5.02
CA ARG A 888 -22.24 15.27 -5.71
C ARG A 888 -21.07 15.60 -4.78
N SER A 889 -20.94 14.90 -3.67
CA SER A 889 -19.85 15.08 -2.72
C SER A 889 -18.72 14.11 -3.04
N LEU A 890 -17.51 14.65 -3.07
CA LEU A 890 -16.26 13.90 -3.03
C LEU A 890 -15.82 13.78 -1.56
N THR A 891 -15.50 12.58 -1.11
CA THR A 891 -14.98 12.33 0.23
C THR A 891 -13.46 12.29 0.16
N PHE A 892 -12.79 13.18 0.90
CA PHE A 892 -11.34 13.19 1.03
C PHE A 892 -10.93 12.71 2.41
N ARG A 893 -9.91 11.86 2.47
CA ARG A 893 -9.25 11.41 3.71
C ARG A 893 -7.87 12.06 3.80
N LEU A 894 -7.55 12.60 4.97
CA LEU A 894 -6.19 12.87 5.36
C LEU A 894 -5.71 11.72 6.24
N THR A 895 -4.67 11.02 5.82
CA THR A 895 -4.00 9.99 6.60
C THR A 895 -2.67 10.56 7.09
N ALA A 896 -2.43 10.52 8.40
CA ALA A 896 -1.14 10.86 9.01
C ALA A 896 -0.44 9.62 9.54
N ARG A 897 0.89 9.54 9.34
CA ARG A 897 1.72 8.39 9.71
C ARG A 897 2.91 8.85 10.53
N ASP A 898 3.21 8.16 11.63
CA ASP A 898 4.45 8.37 12.40
C ASP A 898 5.66 7.64 11.80
N GLY A 899 5.44 6.66 10.91
CA GLY A 899 6.49 5.88 10.25
C GLY A 899 7.35 5.03 11.19
N LYS A 900 6.89 4.74 12.40
CA LYS A 900 7.69 4.07 13.43
C LYS A 900 7.85 2.58 13.15
N MET A 901 9.09 2.14 12.94
CA MET A 901 9.39 0.70 12.84
C MET A 901 8.99 -0.05 14.12
N ALA A 902 8.56 -1.30 13.98
CA ALA A 902 8.07 -2.18 15.04
C ALA A 902 6.78 -1.75 15.75
N GLY A 903 5.98 -0.86 15.15
CA GLY A 903 4.71 -0.43 15.73
C GLY A 903 4.14 0.85 15.16
N GLY A 904 4.20 1.04 13.84
CA GLY A 904 3.78 2.29 13.19
C GLY A 904 2.30 2.59 13.39
N GLY A 905 2.01 3.84 13.72
CA GLY A 905 0.69 4.38 13.96
C GLY A 905 0.17 5.15 12.76
N LEU A 906 -1.11 4.94 12.45
CA LEU A 906 -1.84 5.68 11.41
C LEU A 906 -3.08 6.31 12.01
N GLY A 907 -3.16 7.62 11.86
CA GLY A 907 -4.35 8.40 12.16
C GLY A 907 -5.02 8.86 10.88
N PHE A 908 -6.33 9.11 10.94
CA PHE A 908 -7.02 9.72 9.81
C PHE A 908 -8.23 10.54 10.20
N ALA A 909 -8.58 11.49 9.34
CA ALA A 909 -9.86 12.18 9.38
C ALA A 909 -10.36 12.44 7.95
N GLN A 910 -11.67 12.67 7.81
CA GLN A 910 -12.31 12.84 6.50
C GLN A 910 -13.08 14.15 6.40
N THR A 911 -13.04 14.75 5.22
CA THR A 911 -13.86 15.92 4.87
C THR A 911 -14.56 15.69 3.53
N LYS A 912 -15.55 16.52 3.21
CA LYS A 912 -16.33 16.44 1.97
C LYS A 912 -16.18 17.70 1.13
N VAL A 913 -16.05 17.52 -0.17
CA VAL A 913 -16.08 18.59 -1.17
C VAL A 913 -17.28 18.36 -2.09
N THR A 914 -18.31 19.17 -1.93
CA THR A 914 -19.55 19.09 -2.71
C THR A 914 -19.47 19.98 -3.95
N ILE A 915 -19.81 19.44 -5.10
CA ILE A 915 -19.81 20.18 -6.37
C ILE A 915 -21.14 20.91 -6.54
N ALA A 916 -21.10 22.23 -6.67
CA ALA A 916 -22.28 23.06 -6.90
C ALA A 916 -22.78 22.92 -8.36
N PRO A 917 -23.95 22.28 -8.61
CA PRO A 917 -24.34 21.89 -9.96
C PRO A 917 -24.75 23.07 -10.86
N LEU A 918 -25.08 24.23 -10.28
CA LEU A 918 -25.53 25.42 -11.01
C LEU A 918 -24.44 26.49 -11.16
N ALA A 919 -23.28 26.31 -10.51
CA ALA A 919 -22.16 27.23 -10.64
C ALA A 919 -21.39 26.96 -11.94
N SER A 920 -20.71 27.98 -12.45
CA SER A 920 -19.73 27.85 -13.54
C SER A 920 -18.32 27.75 -12.95
N PRO A 921 -17.27 27.47 -13.74
CA PRO A 921 -15.89 27.45 -13.22
C PRO A 921 -15.44 28.84 -12.79
N PHE A 922 -14.86 28.94 -11.59
CA PHE A 922 -14.18 30.15 -11.12
C PHE A 922 -12.81 30.28 -11.80
N ARG A 923 -12.52 31.44 -12.41
CA ARG A 923 -11.30 31.63 -13.21
C ARG A 923 -10.69 33.03 -13.17
N VAL A 924 -9.37 33.13 -13.09
CA VAL A 924 -8.62 34.37 -13.32
C VAL A 924 -8.52 34.65 -14.81
N THR A 925 -9.05 35.79 -15.24
CA THR A 925 -9.15 36.16 -16.66
C THR A 925 -8.14 37.22 -17.09
N SER A 926 -7.44 37.87 -16.14
CA SER A 926 -6.42 38.89 -16.39
C SER A 926 -4.99 38.34 -16.34
N GLN A 927 -4.03 39.13 -16.84
CA GLN A 927 -2.60 38.75 -16.92
C GLN A 927 -2.38 37.35 -17.54
N ALA A 928 -3.22 36.98 -18.51
CA ALA A 928 -3.25 35.65 -19.11
C ALA A 928 -2.20 35.43 -20.22
N VAL A 929 -1.37 36.43 -20.50
CA VAL A 929 -0.30 36.39 -21.52
C VAL A 929 0.98 37.02 -20.97
N ASN A 930 2.11 36.69 -21.57
CA ASN A 930 3.39 37.30 -21.21
C ASN A 930 3.37 38.80 -21.53
N GLN A 931 3.51 39.61 -20.48
CA GLN A 931 3.56 41.07 -20.54
C GLN A 931 4.51 41.61 -19.46
N VAL A 932 4.96 42.85 -19.62
CA VAL A 932 5.80 43.52 -18.63
C VAL A 932 4.97 44.52 -17.84
N ILE A 933 4.93 44.36 -16.53
CA ILE A 933 4.29 45.31 -15.59
C ILE A 933 5.40 46.01 -14.81
N PHE A 934 5.33 47.35 -14.75
CA PHE A 934 6.24 48.14 -13.93
C PHE A 934 5.76 48.15 -12.48
N GLY A 935 6.68 47.94 -11.54
CA GLY A 935 6.41 47.99 -10.12
C GLY A 935 5.81 49.33 -9.71
N THR A 936 5.03 49.33 -8.63
CA THR A 936 4.23 50.46 -8.11
C THR A 936 3.08 50.92 -9.01
N THR A 937 2.92 50.36 -10.22
CA THR A 937 1.73 50.60 -11.02
C THR A 937 0.52 49.84 -10.46
N LYS A 938 -0.63 50.48 -10.52
CA LYS A 938 -1.93 49.86 -10.27
C LYS A 938 -2.37 49.12 -11.53
N GLN A 939 -2.78 47.87 -11.37
CA GLN A 939 -3.33 47.06 -12.45
C GLN A 939 -4.60 46.39 -11.96
N ASN A 940 -5.54 46.19 -12.88
CA ASN A 940 -6.75 45.46 -12.59
C ASN A 940 -6.50 43.95 -12.70
N VAL A 941 -6.91 43.22 -11.68
CA VAL A 941 -6.99 41.75 -11.69
C VAL A 941 -8.46 41.38 -11.82
N THR A 942 -8.81 40.57 -12.82
CA THR A 942 -10.20 40.17 -13.10
C THR A 942 -10.37 38.66 -13.03
N TRP A 943 -11.57 38.22 -12.63
CA TRP A 943 -11.93 36.82 -12.57
C TRP A 943 -13.43 36.61 -12.85
N ASP A 944 -13.79 35.40 -13.25
CA ASP A 944 -15.18 34.95 -13.36
C ASP A 944 -15.70 34.61 -11.97
N VAL A 945 -16.65 35.39 -11.44
CA VAL A 945 -17.31 35.13 -10.14
C VAL A 945 -18.04 33.79 -10.14
N ALA A 946 -18.60 33.41 -11.30
CA ALA A 946 -19.11 32.08 -11.59
C ALA A 946 -20.20 31.55 -10.63
N GLY A 947 -20.95 32.44 -9.98
CA GLY A 947 -21.98 32.10 -8.99
C GLY A 947 -21.43 31.63 -7.65
N THR A 948 -20.14 31.87 -7.38
CA THR A 948 -19.49 31.50 -6.12
C THR A 948 -19.85 32.43 -4.96
N ASP A 949 -20.32 33.63 -5.25
CA ASP A 949 -20.76 34.66 -4.30
C ASP A 949 -22.17 34.40 -3.72
N VAL A 950 -22.95 33.53 -4.35
CA VAL A 950 -24.32 33.18 -3.95
C VAL A 950 -24.42 31.76 -3.39
N ALA A 951 -25.57 31.45 -2.78
CA ALA A 951 -25.84 30.11 -2.27
C ALA A 951 -25.83 29.07 -3.41
N PRO A 952 -25.28 27.86 -3.19
CA PRO A 952 -24.82 27.33 -1.90
C PRO A 952 -23.34 27.62 -1.53
N ILE A 953 -22.56 28.30 -2.39
CA ILE A 953 -21.11 28.51 -2.18
C ILE A 953 -20.82 29.67 -1.21
N ASN A 954 -21.53 30.80 -1.33
CA ASN A 954 -21.53 31.94 -0.40
C ASN A 954 -20.15 32.58 -0.10
N VAL A 955 -19.24 32.66 -1.08
CA VAL A 955 -17.95 33.33 -0.91
C VAL A 955 -18.08 34.83 -1.16
N ALA A 956 -18.17 35.60 -0.09
CA ALA A 956 -18.33 37.06 -0.15
C ALA A 956 -17.06 37.81 -0.59
N ASN A 957 -15.88 37.28 -0.26
CA ASN A 957 -14.59 37.93 -0.55
C ASN A 957 -13.54 36.93 -1.04
N VAL A 958 -12.60 37.43 -1.83
CA VAL A 958 -11.41 36.70 -2.30
C VAL A 958 -10.13 37.40 -1.84
N LYS A 959 -9.02 36.66 -1.84
CA LYS A 959 -7.66 37.15 -1.61
C LYS A 959 -6.87 37.05 -2.91
N ILE A 960 -6.04 38.06 -3.18
CA ILE A 960 -5.18 38.12 -4.37
C ILE A 960 -3.73 38.08 -3.91
N SER A 961 -2.99 37.06 -4.35
CA SER A 961 -1.59 36.85 -4.01
C SER A 961 -0.72 36.76 -5.27
N LEU A 962 0.54 37.14 -5.14
CA LEU A 962 1.54 37.18 -6.20
C LEU A 962 2.67 36.20 -5.91
N SER A 963 3.04 35.46 -6.94
CA SER A 963 4.25 34.65 -7.02
C SER A 963 5.27 35.34 -7.93
N THR A 964 6.55 35.23 -7.56
CA THR A 964 7.69 35.64 -8.40
C THR A 964 8.59 34.46 -8.78
N ASP A 965 8.16 33.22 -8.50
CA ASP A 965 8.88 31.97 -8.74
C ASP A 965 8.12 31.03 -9.69
N GLY A 966 7.25 31.58 -10.55
CA GLY A 966 6.47 30.84 -11.53
C GLY A 966 5.23 30.17 -10.97
N GLY A 967 4.81 30.51 -9.75
CA GLY A 967 3.63 30.00 -9.07
C GLY A 967 3.90 28.94 -8.01
N LEU A 968 5.17 28.63 -7.72
CA LEU A 968 5.53 27.62 -6.72
C LEU A 968 5.21 28.11 -5.29
N THR A 969 5.42 29.41 -5.03
CA THR A 969 5.05 30.05 -3.77
C THR A 969 4.33 31.39 -4.01
N TYR A 970 3.47 31.80 -3.06
CA TYR A 970 2.72 33.06 -3.11
C TYR A 970 2.95 33.92 -1.87
N PRO A 971 4.19 34.36 -1.58
CA PRO A 971 4.52 35.07 -0.35
C PRO A 971 3.99 36.51 -0.33
N THR A 972 3.71 37.11 -1.49
CA THR A 972 3.28 38.51 -1.58
C THR A 972 1.78 38.61 -1.70
N VAL A 973 1.13 39.28 -0.75
CA VAL A 973 -0.31 39.56 -0.81
C VAL A 973 -0.55 40.90 -1.49
N LEU A 974 -1.29 40.90 -2.60
CA LEU A 974 -1.67 42.12 -3.34
C LEU A 974 -2.97 42.73 -2.80
N ALA A 975 -3.93 41.88 -2.41
CA ALA A 975 -5.14 42.25 -1.70
C ALA A 975 -5.52 41.15 -0.71
N ALA A 976 -5.52 41.45 0.59
CA ALA A 976 -5.80 40.46 1.63
C ALA A 976 -7.28 40.06 1.69
N SER A 977 -8.18 40.96 1.28
CA SER A 977 -9.62 40.73 1.15
C SER A 977 -10.21 41.78 0.21
N THR A 978 -10.91 41.34 -0.82
CA THR A 978 -11.69 42.17 -1.74
C THR A 978 -13.01 41.47 -2.05
N PRO A 979 -14.11 42.20 -2.33
CA PRO A 979 -15.38 41.58 -2.71
C PRO A 979 -15.21 40.60 -3.87
N ASN A 980 -15.97 39.50 -3.84
CA ASN A 980 -16.01 38.53 -4.93
C ASN A 980 -16.94 39.01 -6.06
N ASP A 981 -16.62 40.16 -6.67
CA ASP A 981 -17.44 40.84 -7.68
C ASP A 981 -16.81 40.84 -9.09
N GLY A 982 -15.68 40.14 -9.26
CA GLY A 982 -15.05 39.83 -10.54
C GLY A 982 -13.88 40.75 -10.90
N SER A 983 -13.55 41.74 -10.08
CA SER A 983 -12.48 42.69 -10.38
C SER A 983 -11.91 43.36 -9.13
N ALA A 984 -10.58 43.52 -9.08
CA ALA A 984 -9.94 44.36 -8.07
C ALA A 984 -8.69 45.05 -8.63
N GLU A 985 -8.54 46.34 -8.33
CA GLU A 985 -7.33 47.09 -8.63
C GLU A 985 -6.28 46.81 -7.54
N VAL A 986 -5.10 46.34 -7.94
CA VAL A 986 -4.01 46.01 -7.03
C VAL A 986 -2.72 46.72 -7.41
N THR A 987 -1.84 46.96 -6.43
CA THR A 987 -0.54 47.59 -6.66
C THR A 987 0.55 46.52 -6.67
N PHE A 988 1.31 46.44 -7.76
CA PHE A 988 2.39 45.47 -7.89
C PHE A 988 3.66 45.93 -7.15
N PRO A 989 4.40 45.02 -6.49
CA PRO A 989 5.64 45.37 -5.80
C PRO A 989 6.72 45.83 -6.79
N SER A 990 7.61 46.70 -6.32
CA SER A 990 8.76 47.18 -7.11
C SER A 990 9.92 46.19 -7.09
N VAL A 991 9.71 45.03 -7.68
CA VAL A 991 10.71 43.96 -7.82
C VAL A 991 10.85 43.58 -9.29
N THR A 992 12.00 42.98 -9.64
CA THR A 992 12.22 42.43 -10.98
C THR A 992 12.10 40.92 -10.93
N ALA A 993 11.20 40.35 -11.74
CA ALA A 993 10.97 38.92 -11.84
C ALA A 993 10.41 38.57 -13.22
N THR A 994 10.78 37.43 -13.79
CA THR A 994 10.38 37.02 -15.15
C THR A 994 9.34 35.90 -15.20
N LYS A 995 9.12 35.23 -14.07
CA LYS A 995 8.12 34.17 -13.91
C LYS A 995 7.13 34.57 -12.82
N VAL A 996 6.19 35.43 -13.18
CA VAL A 996 5.23 36.01 -12.23
C VAL A 996 3.85 35.41 -12.47
N ARG A 997 3.18 35.01 -11.38
CA ARG A 997 1.82 34.47 -11.38
C ARG A 997 0.96 35.17 -10.33
N ILE A 998 -0.34 35.25 -10.59
CA ILE A 998 -1.36 35.77 -9.70
C ILE A 998 -2.30 34.63 -9.35
N LYS A 999 -2.55 34.46 -8.06
CA LYS A 999 -3.57 33.55 -7.53
C LYS A 999 -4.70 34.37 -6.93
N VAL A 1000 -5.93 34.08 -7.34
CA VAL A 1000 -7.14 34.57 -6.69
C VAL A 1000 -7.76 33.40 -5.94
N GLU A 1001 -7.83 33.49 -4.61
CA GLU A 1001 -8.26 32.41 -3.73
C GLU A 1001 -9.48 32.83 -2.89
N ALA A 1002 -10.44 31.93 -2.70
CA ALA A 1002 -11.61 32.20 -1.89
C ALA A 1002 -11.25 32.41 -0.41
N ILE A 1003 -11.93 33.34 0.27
CA ILE A 1003 -11.84 33.46 1.73
C ILE A 1003 -12.99 32.67 2.36
N GLY A 1004 -12.66 31.72 3.24
CA GLY A 1004 -13.63 30.84 3.90
C GLY A 1004 -14.05 29.61 3.09
N ASN A 1005 -13.41 29.36 1.94
CA ASN A 1005 -13.59 28.17 1.11
C ASN A 1005 -12.22 27.73 0.54
N VAL A 1006 -12.15 26.60 -0.15
CA VAL A 1006 -10.88 25.94 -0.56
C VAL A 1006 -10.51 26.12 -2.02
N PHE A 1007 -11.41 26.67 -2.84
CA PHE A 1007 -11.18 26.83 -4.27
C PHE A 1007 -10.36 28.09 -4.59
N PHE A 1008 -9.62 28.03 -5.69
CA PHE A 1008 -8.84 29.15 -6.21
C PHE A 1008 -8.63 28.99 -7.72
N ASP A 1009 -8.09 30.03 -8.36
CA ASP A 1009 -7.52 29.89 -9.70
C ASP A 1009 -6.25 30.75 -9.87
N VAL A 1010 -5.44 30.42 -10.87
CA VAL A 1010 -4.18 31.09 -11.20
C VAL A 1010 -4.23 31.59 -12.64
N ASN A 1011 -3.67 32.77 -12.88
CA ASN A 1011 -3.59 33.31 -14.24
C ASN A 1011 -2.84 32.35 -15.20
N HIS A 1012 -3.30 32.30 -16.45
CA HIS A 1012 -2.94 31.25 -17.41
C HIS A 1012 -1.46 31.24 -17.87
N ALA A 1013 -0.75 32.38 -17.88
CA ALA A 1013 0.63 32.44 -18.34
C ALA A 1013 1.56 33.22 -17.38
N ASP A 1014 2.86 32.91 -17.43
CA ASP A 1014 3.87 33.76 -16.79
C ASP A 1014 3.87 35.16 -17.42
N PHE A 1015 4.02 36.18 -16.58
CA PHE A 1015 4.35 37.55 -17.00
C PHE A 1015 5.57 38.06 -16.23
N SER A 1016 6.05 39.26 -16.54
CA SER A 1016 7.25 39.85 -15.94
C SER A 1016 6.93 41.12 -15.16
N LEU A 1017 7.67 41.31 -14.05
CA LEU A 1017 7.75 42.55 -13.30
C LEU A 1017 9.11 43.22 -13.52
N THR A 1018 9.09 44.54 -13.61
CA THR A 1018 10.29 45.39 -13.64
C THR A 1018 10.21 46.42 -12.52
N ALA A 1019 11.26 46.55 -11.70
CA ALA A 1019 11.31 47.56 -10.65
C ALA A 1019 11.13 48.98 -11.22
N ALA A 1020 10.48 49.86 -10.47
CA ALA A 1020 10.27 51.25 -10.88
C ALA A 1020 11.62 52.01 -10.98
N PRO A 1021 11.83 52.86 -12.01
CA PRO A 1021 13.04 53.66 -12.12
C PRO A 1021 13.12 54.70 -10.98
N THR A 1022 14.22 54.71 -10.23
CA THR A 1022 14.52 55.75 -9.22
C THR A 1022 15.52 56.76 -9.78
N ALA A 1023 15.20 58.05 -9.74
CA ALA A 1023 16.12 59.14 -10.08
C ALA A 1023 16.34 60.06 -8.85
N PRO A 1024 17.58 60.43 -8.49
CA PRO A 1024 17.83 61.45 -7.47
C PRO A 1024 17.64 62.87 -8.01
N VAL A 1025 17.17 63.79 -7.16
CA VAL A 1025 17.05 65.24 -7.46
C VAL A 1025 18.12 66.00 -6.67
N GLY A 1026 18.89 66.88 -7.32
CA GLY A 1026 19.93 67.69 -6.69
C GLY A 1026 20.32 68.91 -7.54
N GLY A 1027 21.07 69.85 -6.95
CA GLY A 1027 21.59 71.06 -7.62
C GLY A 1027 23.00 71.42 -7.13
N THR A 1028 23.79 72.06 -7.99
CA THR A 1028 25.19 72.43 -7.72
C THR A 1028 25.36 73.95 -7.58
N VAL A 1029 26.16 74.37 -6.59
CA VAL A 1029 26.62 75.76 -6.43
C VAL A 1029 28.05 75.87 -6.96
N PRO A 1030 28.34 76.69 -7.98
CA PRO A 1030 29.69 76.87 -8.50
C PRO A 1030 30.55 77.70 -7.54
N ALA A 1031 31.85 77.41 -7.50
CA ALA A 1031 32.80 78.19 -6.73
C ALA A 1031 32.88 79.64 -7.25
N THR A 1032 32.61 80.61 -6.37
CA THR A 1032 32.55 82.04 -6.69
C THR A 1032 33.32 82.83 -5.64
N LEU A 1033 34.23 83.70 -6.11
CA LEU A 1033 34.86 84.76 -5.33
C LEU A 1033 34.71 86.07 -6.10
N SER A 1034 34.09 87.08 -5.49
CA SER A 1034 33.92 88.40 -6.10
C SER A 1034 34.17 89.49 -5.07
N LEU A 1035 34.99 90.47 -5.44
CA LEU A 1035 35.34 91.64 -4.66
C LEU A 1035 35.07 92.88 -5.52
N THR A 1036 34.21 93.77 -5.05
CA THR A 1036 33.99 95.09 -5.66
C THR A 1036 34.36 96.16 -4.66
N LEU A 1037 35.20 97.12 -5.04
CA LEU A 1037 35.57 98.25 -4.19
C LEU A 1037 34.70 99.47 -4.50
N GLY A 1038 34.30 100.18 -3.45
CA GLY A 1038 33.61 101.47 -3.52
C GLY A 1038 34.56 102.61 -3.89
N ALA A 1039 34.11 103.84 -3.66
CA ALA A 1039 34.93 105.03 -3.94
C ALA A 1039 36.26 105.00 -3.14
N PRO A 1040 37.38 105.48 -3.72
CA PRO A 1040 38.66 105.54 -3.02
C PRO A 1040 38.57 106.28 -1.68
N ALA A 1041 39.21 105.73 -0.65
CA ALA A 1041 39.27 106.37 0.67
C ALA A 1041 40.03 107.70 0.59
N THR A 1042 39.37 108.82 0.90
CA THR A 1042 39.96 110.16 0.83
C THR A 1042 40.13 110.72 2.24
N PHE A 1043 41.37 111.03 2.63
CA PHE A 1043 41.62 111.77 3.87
C PHE A 1043 41.21 113.23 3.73
N PRO A 1044 40.73 113.88 4.79
CA PRO A 1044 40.61 115.34 4.80
C PRO A 1044 42.00 115.99 4.79
N SER A 1045 42.08 117.30 4.55
CA SER A 1045 43.35 118.02 4.45
C SER A 1045 44.20 117.87 5.72
N PHE A 1046 45.47 117.45 5.54
CA PHE A 1046 46.46 117.41 6.61
C PHE A 1046 46.90 118.83 6.97
N VAL A 1047 46.94 119.14 8.27
CA VAL A 1047 47.24 120.48 8.79
C VAL A 1047 48.68 120.49 9.32
N PRO A 1048 49.61 121.28 8.74
CA PRO A 1048 50.97 121.38 9.24
C PRO A 1048 51.02 121.94 10.67
N GLY A 1049 51.96 121.47 11.48
CA GLY A 1049 52.19 121.99 12.84
C GLY A 1049 51.26 121.46 13.93
N VAL A 1050 50.27 120.62 13.60
CA VAL A 1050 49.28 120.10 14.54
C VAL A 1050 49.33 118.58 14.57
N ALA A 1051 49.53 118.00 15.76
CA ALA A 1051 49.44 116.56 15.94
C ALA A 1051 47.97 116.11 15.82
N ARG A 1052 47.64 115.27 14.83
CA ARG A 1052 46.28 114.78 14.59
C ARG A 1052 46.28 113.45 13.85
N GLU A 1053 45.40 112.55 14.27
CA GLU A 1053 45.04 111.36 13.50
C GLU A 1053 43.93 111.71 12.50
N TYR A 1054 44.15 111.35 11.25
CA TYR A 1054 43.19 111.48 10.17
C TYR A 1054 42.66 110.11 9.79
N THR A 1055 41.38 110.03 9.44
CA THR A 1055 40.72 108.77 9.05
C THR A 1055 40.08 108.90 7.68
N ALA A 1056 40.18 107.86 6.87
CA ALA A 1056 39.50 107.74 5.58
C ALA A 1056 38.95 106.32 5.44
N THR A 1057 37.76 106.13 4.87
CA THR A 1057 37.15 104.80 4.72
C THR A 1057 36.73 104.57 3.27
N THR A 1058 36.92 103.35 2.79
CA THR A 1058 36.30 102.81 1.56
C THR A 1058 35.48 101.57 1.92
N GLU A 1059 34.58 101.13 1.05
CA GLU A 1059 33.73 99.95 1.25
C GLU A 1059 34.15 98.85 0.27
N ALA A 1060 34.31 97.61 0.74
CA ALA A 1060 34.50 96.44 -0.10
C ALA A 1060 33.23 95.58 -0.06
N THR A 1061 32.63 95.29 -1.21
CA THR A 1061 31.52 94.32 -1.32
C THR A 1061 32.09 92.96 -1.68
N VAL A 1062 31.83 91.95 -0.84
CA VAL A 1062 32.38 90.60 -0.94
C VAL A 1062 31.28 89.56 -1.14
N LEU A 1063 31.46 88.71 -2.14
CA LEU A 1063 30.68 87.49 -2.37
C LEU A 1063 31.65 86.32 -2.43
N SER A 1064 31.44 85.30 -1.58
CA SER A 1064 32.18 84.06 -1.62
C SER A 1064 31.30 82.86 -1.33
N THR A 1065 31.39 81.83 -2.16
CA THR A 1065 30.80 80.51 -1.87
C THR A 1065 31.75 79.61 -1.07
N ALA A 1066 32.99 80.04 -0.83
CA ALA A 1066 33.95 79.33 0.00
C ALA A 1066 33.73 79.64 1.49
N GLY A 1067 34.00 78.66 2.35
CA GLY A 1067 33.85 78.79 3.80
C GLY A 1067 35.02 79.47 4.50
N ASP A 1068 36.07 79.87 3.77
CA ASP A 1068 37.36 80.29 4.33
C ASP A 1068 37.95 81.54 3.64
N ALA A 1069 37.10 82.34 2.99
CA ALA A 1069 37.56 83.53 2.27
C ALA A 1069 38.24 84.55 3.21
N THR A 1070 39.23 85.29 2.70
CA THR A 1070 39.95 86.34 3.44
C THR A 1070 40.18 87.56 2.56
N LEU A 1071 39.80 88.74 3.04
CA LEU A 1071 40.06 90.04 2.43
C LEU A 1071 41.30 90.66 3.09
N THR A 1072 42.28 91.03 2.28
CA THR A 1072 43.53 91.67 2.71
C THR A 1072 43.79 92.96 1.92
N VAL A 1073 44.52 93.90 2.53
CA VAL A 1073 44.97 95.14 1.90
C VAL A 1073 46.47 95.29 2.06
N ALA A 1074 47.17 95.55 0.96
CA ALA A 1074 48.61 95.74 0.95
C ALA A 1074 48.98 97.00 0.17
N ASP A 1075 50.10 97.63 0.56
CA ASP A 1075 50.78 98.60 -0.29
C ASP A 1075 51.83 97.86 -1.13
N PRO A 1076 51.60 97.64 -2.43
CA PRO A 1076 52.55 96.93 -3.29
C PRO A 1076 53.74 97.80 -3.72
N SER A 1077 53.75 99.10 -3.38
CA SER A 1077 54.76 100.02 -3.87
C SER A 1077 56.12 99.77 -3.21
N THR A 1078 57.18 99.81 -4.01
CA THR A 1078 58.58 99.76 -3.54
C THR A 1078 59.10 101.12 -3.05
N ASN A 1079 58.39 102.22 -3.32
CA ASN A 1079 58.74 103.55 -2.82
C ASN A 1079 58.04 103.82 -1.49
N ALA A 1080 58.80 103.83 -0.39
CA ALA A 1080 58.31 104.05 0.98
C ALA A 1080 57.05 103.22 1.31
N THR A 1081 57.18 101.89 1.24
CA THR A 1081 56.11 100.93 1.48
C THR A 1081 55.44 101.14 2.83
N GLY A 1082 54.11 101.21 2.86
CA GLY A 1082 53.32 101.44 4.06
C GLY A 1082 53.17 102.90 4.46
N HIS A 1083 53.69 103.86 3.67
CA HIS A 1083 53.57 105.30 3.95
C HIS A 1083 52.91 106.03 2.77
N LEU A 1084 52.06 107.02 3.04
CA LEU A 1084 51.58 107.93 1.99
C LEU A 1084 52.73 108.79 1.46
N VAL A 1085 52.75 109.02 0.15
CA VAL A 1085 53.83 109.77 -0.52
C VAL A 1085 53.29 110.95 -1.32
N ASN A 1086 54.05 112.05 -1.35
CA ASN A 1086 53.87 113.19 -2.24
C ASN A 1086 55.14 113.29 -3.11
N GLY A 1087 55.10 112.63 -4.28
CA GLY A 1087 56.28 112.41 -5.12
C GLY A 1087 57.31 111.50 -4.43
N ALA A 1088 58.55 111.98 -4.30
CA ALA A 1088 59.63 111.26 -3.61
C ALA A 1088 59.58 111.40 -2.07
N PHE A 1089 58.67 112.21 -1.52
CA PHE A 1089 58.59 112.47 -0.08
C PHE A 1089 57.52 111.58 0.57
N SER A 1090 57.90 110.80 1.58
CA SER A 1090 56.96 110.00 2.38
C SER A 1090 56.63 110.67 3.70
N LEU A 1091 55.44 110.44 4.21
CA LEU A 1091 55.11 110.81 5.59
C LEU A 1091 55.94 109.96 6.57
N PRO A 1092 56.44 110.53 7.68
CA PRO A 1092 57.21 109.78 8.68
C PRO A 1092 56.41 108.66 9.33
N GLN A 1093 55.12 108.89 9.56
CA GLN A 1093 54.23 107.90 10.19
C GLN A 1093 53.62 106.96 9.13
N PRO A 1094 53.53 105.65 9.41
CA PRO A 1094 52.93 104.70 8.50
C PRO A 1094 51.42 104.91 8.36
N LEU A 1095 50.90 104.56 7.19
CA LEU A 1095 49.47 104.41 6.93
C LEU A 1095 48.97 103.15 7.64
N GLN A 1096 48.04 103.33 8.57
CA GLN A 1096 47.40 102.23 9.28
C GLN A 1096 46.17 101.73 8.51
N GLY A 1097 45.83 100.45 8.68
CA GLY A 1097 44.74 99.77 7.94
C GLY A 1097 45.22 98.84 6.83
N LEU A 1098 46.51 98.50 6.79
CA LEU A 1098 47.08 97.45 5.93
C LEU A 1098 47.11 96.10 6.67
N GLY A 1099 46.98 95.00 5.94
CA GLY A 1099 46.94 93.63 6.46
C GLY A 1099 45.61 92.92 6.22
N VAL A 1100 45.28 91.94 7.06
CA VAL A 1100 44.00 91.23 7.00
C VAL A 1100 42.88 92.16 7.47
N VAL A 1101 41.89 92.38 6.61
CA VAL A 1101 40.69 93.15 6.92
C VAL A 1101 39.66 92.26 7.59
N LYS A 1102 39.35 91.11 6.98
CA LYS A 1102 38.35 90.16 7.49
C LYS A 1102 38.57 88.78 6.91
N THR A 1103 38.33 87.75 7.71
CA THR A 1103 38.22 86.35 7.30
C THR A 1103 36.80 85.86 7.56
N TRP A 1104 36.26 85.07 6.63
CA TRP A 1104 34.98 84.41 6.73
C TRP A 1104 35.18 82.94 7.10
N THR A 1105 34.30 82.42 7.96
CA THR A 1105 34.25 80.99 8.34
C THR A 1105 33.06 80.25 7.72
N ALA A 1106 32.33 80.94 6.83
CA ALA A 1106 31.17 80.44 6.07
C ALA A 1106 31.00 81.27 4.80
N PRO A 1107 30.26 80.77 3.78
CA PRO A 1107 29.92 81.55 2.59
C PRO A 1107 29.29 82.90 2.95
N THR A 1108 29.63 83.94 2.20
CA THR A 1108 29.06 85.28 2.36
C THR A 1108 28.52 85.80 1.04
N SER A 1109 27.44 86.58 1.08
CA SER A 1109 26.77 87.07 -0.12
C SER A 1109 26.60 88.59 -0.07
N ASN A 1110 27.30 89.29 -0.97
CA ASN A 1110 27.25 90.74 -1.13
C ASN A 1110 27.48 91.52 0.17
N GLU A 1111 28.30 90.99 1.06
CA GLU A 1111 28.56 91.63 2.34
C GLU A 1111 29.43 92.87 2.13
N LYS A 1112 28.98 93.98 2.71
CA LYS A 1112 29.69 95.26 2.69
C LYS A 1112 30.62 95.35 3.89
N VAL A 1113 31.92 95.39 3.62
CA VAL A 1113 33.00 95.47 4.61
C VAL A 1113 33.63 96.86 4.55
N PRO A 1114 33.46 97.72 5.58
CA PRO A 1114 34.17 98.98 5.64
C PRO A 1114 35.67 98.74 5.89
N VAL A 1115 36.52 99.36 5.06
CA VAL A 1115 37.98 99.36 5.21
C VAL A 1115 38.43 100.77 5.58
N THR A 1116 38.81 100.95 6.85
CA THR A 1116 39.21 102.24 7.40
C THR A 1116 40.73 102.35 7.47
N PHE A 1117 41.26 103.40 6.86
CA PHE A 1117 42.65 103.80 6.94
C PHE A 1117 42.82 104.95 7.92
N LYS A 1118 43.96 104.96 8.61
CA LYS A 1118 44.32 106.06 9.51
C LYS A 1118 45.72 106.56 9.21
N GLN A 1119 45.87 107.88 9.19
CA GLN A 1119 47.16 108.53 9.02
C GLN A 1119 47.40 109.47 10.19
N GLN A 1120 48.39 109.15 11.01
CA GLN A 1120 48.88 110.06 12.05
C GLN A 1120 49.80 111.10 11.41
N ILE A 1121 49.60 112.37 11.75
CA ILE A 1121 50.55 113.45 11.53
C ILE A 1121 50.95 113.98 12.90
N ASN A 1122 52.24 114.04 13.21
CA ASN A 1122 52.73 114.66 14.45
C ASN A 1122 52.96 116.16 14.26
N ALA A 1123 52.99 116.92 15.36
CA ALA A 1123 53.16 118.38 15.33
C ALA A 1123 54.44 118.84 14.60
N ASN A 1124 55.47 117.99 14.58
CA ASN A 1124 56.77 118.30 13.95
C ASN A 1124 57.00 117.54 12.63
N ASP A 1125 55.99 116.82 12.10
CA ASP A 1125 56.16 116.11 10.83
C ASP A 1125 56.22 117.11 9.66
N PRO A 1126 57.23 117.03 8.77
CA PRO A 1126 57.34 117.93 7.64
C PRO A 1126 56.30 117.58 6.57
N LEU A 1127 55.31 118.46 6.38
CA LEU A 1127 54.32 118.34 5.32
C LEU A 1127 54.69 119.18 4.11
N ARG A 1128 54.74 118.54 2.94
CA ARG A 1128 54.94 119.18 1.64
C ARG A 1128 53.60 119.51 1.00
N THR A 1129 53.46 120.73 0.48
CA THR A 1129 52.27 121.13 -0.29
C THR A 1129 52.03 120.17 -1.45
N GLY A 1130 50.78 119.72 -1.62
CA GLY A 1130 50.36 118.77 -2.65
C GLY A 1130 49.68 117.54 -2.06
N THR A 1131 49.36 116.58 -2.92
CA THR A 1131 48.62 115.37 -2.54
C THR A 1131 49.57 114.30 -2.03
N TYR A 1132 49.29 113.80 -0.83
CA TYR A 1132 49.87 112.56 -0.33
C TYR A 1132 48.92 111.41 -0.68
N SER A 1133 49.36 110.46 -1.50
CA SER A 1133 48.54 109.33 -1.92
C SER A 1133 49.35 108.03 -1.99
N LYS A 1134 48.63 106.92 -2.01
CA LYS A 1134 49.18 105.60 -2.29
C LYS A 1134 48.15 104.75 -3.01
N THR A 1135 48.62 103.91 -3.92
CA THR A 1135 47.79 102.86 -4.54
C THR A 1135 47.90 101.61 -3.67
N LEU A 1136 46.75 101.09 -3.22
CA LEU A 1136 46.69 99.88 -2.40
C LEU A 1136 46.06 98.74 -3.19
N THR A 1137 46.56 97.52 -2.97
CA THR A 1137 45.98 96.30 -3.54
C THR A 1137 45.08 95.65 -2.51
N PHE A 1138 43.84 95.36 -2.91
CA PHE A 1138 42.89 94.58 -2.12
C PHE A 1138 42.81 93.18 -2.72
N THR A 1139 43.03 92.16 -1.90
CA THR A 1139 43.00 90.76 -2.34
C THR A 1139 41.96 90.01 -1.54
N LEU A 1140 40.97 89.43 -2.25
CA LEU A 1140 40.08 88.42 -1.70
C LEU A 1140 40.59 87.05 -2.13
N SER A 1141 40.92 86.18 -1.17
CA SER A 1141 41.49 84.85 -1.42
C SER A 1141 40.81 83.78 -0.57
N THR A 1142 40.98 82.50 -0.92
CA THR A 1142 40.50 81.34 -0.16
C THR A 1142 41.51 80.20 -0.36
N THR A 1143 41.61 79.25 0.58
CA THR A 1143 42.59 78.14 0.47
C THR A 1143 42.07 76.96 -0.35
N ASN A 1144 40.75 76.84 -0.51
CA ASN A 1144 40.07 75.87 -1.37
C ASN A 1144 39.20 76.60 -2.43
N PRO A 1145 39.80 77.08 -3.53
CA PRO A 1145 39.13 77.94 -4.52
C PRO A 1145 38.05 77.26 -5.36
#